data_AF-A0A836FPP9-F1
#
_entry.id   AF-A0A836FPP9-F1
#
_cell.length_a   1.000
_cell.length_b   1.000
_cell.length_c   1.000
_cell.angle_alpha   90.00
_cell.angle_beta   90.00
_cell.angle_gamma   90.00
#
_symmetry.space_group_name_H-M   'P 1'
#
loop_
_entity.id
_entity.type
_entity.pdbx_description
1 polymer ?
#
loop_
_entity_poly.entity_id
_entity_poly.type
_entity_poly.pdbx_seq_one_letter_code
_entity_poly.pdbx_strand_id
1 'polypeptide(L)'
;MDITLDDKLSALQQINQQKLVKILDTIPGSKDLIIEQKLMKILDSFVGVTVLKRYGVDKIYKLEEGLKTSNSQRIFLVSNSLIACKRVLDQIQSEISLTGKPNVQVCHHLLVMPFVPPVLYNLVEEEGLSELLTLQTFSIEFIRLDGNVLSLENPMFVELYYHKDTSSLRALARNLWSLQLILGSPRLSLFLGKHSQQMSKLMESMEQSLGSSSLENEVGAFIVMDRSFDLATTLLTPVTYAGLLNEVVEINVGIATLEKSQTRLDPNKDQIYGEVRDTPCSDAFPILHRKAKSLKSEQEAIQTMKLVEMERYVSTRLQRTRDMTQQLAFHISACQAIADTVGSEFQVLQTIEKLMLDCKDRKECLSYIERNIDEHELRCLRLLCLLSITTDGVTQNEILDIQKMHLHIHGYQHIPLFYKLRTTGLLKYRNEYILHKLPNWSSEWSSNAQKLKMLPGSLKRSDQNSRTCPSYVFNNAYIPAIYFKMALSPGDPHSFSRPEFARVTNIHLELYVDFNRNVLKGNAILTIEKKYSITEIILDNYALVIKRVTNPVTEEILKYSIGRQHIVGSSFTIQLPQTEEKYVRVTFRCKIQIEYETSPESPALYWLTPAQTADGTHPFLLSNNKLTFARAVFPCQDTPSVKFSYTATIMVPKDFTVIMSALSQNVFKNSQVNLYNFLQAKQVASYAVTIAVGSLQKEHLSTRSNVFAEKKFINEAVNTFHRYDVCVLPPCFGHFEVECPCVVFLSPILLCGDDSSISSLAISIAQSWAGHLVTCANYHHFWLHKSFSMFVGRKIICKIWKCSDAQLFYKKLSHIELNRMIDISSATNSLKTLIPDLTGLLPINFVRHVPYELGCIFLDNLENNLGGSLAFEEFLKSYFFNFAYKSIKTDDWKEYLNNYFAKLQYIDWDLWLYNIPYKRTDINNYEITWEIECSILAKAWARWDDNNFDQPFFLRILYKKKDFTDIEEIIFLSLLIRQMYKYLNVKKMNLLLKIHRFENKSYQIRYLWLLLCIKVHWHEKILDALDFVTQFCSLHYAWNIFNYILEWPEYHLILQRMFTINKKKMLTYTRNQLMSILFSKH
;
A
#
# COMPACT_ATOMS: atom_id res chain seq x y z
N MET A 1 -20.46 -15.67 -23.03
CA MET A 1 -20.60 -15.90 -21.58
C MET A 1 -19.25 -15.59 -20.99
N ASP A 2 -19.19 -14.65 -20.05
CA ASP A 2 -17.94 -14.37 -19.34
C ASP A 2 -17.62 -15.58 -18.47
N ILE A 3 -16.40 -16.10 -18.61
CA ILE A 3 -15.92 -17.25 -17.83
C ILE A 3 -15.72 -16.76 -16.40
N THR A 4 -16.47 -17.30 -15.44
CA THR A 4 -16.35 -16.88 -14.04
C THR A 4 -15.11 -17.48 -13.38
N LEU A 5 -14.69 -16.92 -12.24
CA LEU A 5 -13.63 -17.50 -11.41
C LEU A 5 -13.95 -18.96 -11.02
N ASP A 6 -15.21 -19.23 -10.71
CA ASP A 6 -15.67 -20.57 -10.37
C ASP A 6 -15.54 -21.55 -11.55
N ASP A 7 -15.80 -21.09 -12.77
CA ASP A 7 -15.62 -21.90 -13.98
C ASP A 7 -14.12 -22.22 -14.19
N LYS A 8 -13.25 -21.22 -14.02
CA LYS A 8 -11.79 -21.41 -14.12
C LYS A 8 -11.23 -22.36 -13.07
N LEU A 9 -11.64 -22.21 -11.82
CA LEU A 9 -11.22 -23.12 -10.74
C LEU A 9 -11.77 -24.54 -10.95
N SER A 10 -12.94 -24.68 -11.55
CA SER A 10 -13.49 -26.00 -11.90
C SER A 10 -12.69 -26.72 -12.99
N ALA A 11 -11.92 -26.00 -13.81
CA ALA A 11 -11.02 -26.59 -14.79
C ALA A 11 -9.91 -27.46 -14.16
N LEU A 12 -9.52 -27.20 -12.90
CA LEU A 12 -8.51 -27.99 -12.18
C LEU A 12 -8.91 -29.47 -12.07
N GLN A 13 -10.20 -29.75 -11.81
CA GLN A 13 -10.71 -31.12 -11.77
C GLN A 13 -10.63 -31.79 -13.14
N GLN A 14 -10.93 -31.05 -14.22
CA GLN A 14 -10.83 -31.56 -15.59
C GLN A 14 -9.37 -31.85 -15.97
N ILE A 15 -8.42 -31.00 -15.56
CA ILE A 15 -6.99 -31.22 -15.76
C ILE A 15 -6.54 -32.51 -15.05
N ASN A 16 -6.97 -32.72 -13.80
CA ASN A 16 -6.68 -33.95 -13.06
C ASN A 16 -7.22 -35.19 -13.75
N GLN A 17 -8.47 -35.13 -14.22
CA GLN A 17 -9.09 -36.22 -14.97
C GLN A 17 -8.32 -36.52 -16.26
N GLN A 18 -7.93 -35.49 -17.02
CA GLN A 18 -7.18 -35.66 -18.27
C GLN A 18 -5.79 -36.25 -18.05
N LYS A 19 -5.07 -35.83 -17.00
CA LYS A 19 -3.75 -36.39 -16.66
C LYS A 19 -3.84 -37.90 -16.39
N LEU A 20 -4.84 -38.33 -15.60
CA LEU A 20 -5.03 -39.75 -15.30
C LEU A 20 -5.42 -40.54 -16.55
N VAL A 21 -6.38 -40.02 -17.31
CA VAL A 21 -6.86 -40.66 -18.55
C VAL A 21 -5.72 -40.82 -19.54
N LYS A 22 -4.85 -39.83 -19.70
CA LYS A 22 -3.69 -39.91 -20.59
C LYS A 22 -2.74 -41.04 -20.20
N ILE A 23 -2.52 -41.26 -18.91
CA ILE A 23 -1.72 -42.40 -18.41
C ILE A 23 -2.43 -43.72 -18.75
N LEU A 24 -3.72 -43.84 -18.46
CA LEU A 24 -4.49 -45.05 -18.74
C LEU A 24 -4.53 -45.37 -20.24
N ASP A 25 -4.62 -44.36 -21.11
CA ASP A 25 -4.67 -44.53 -22.57
C ASP A 25 -3.35 -45.06 -23.14
N THR A 26 -2.20 -44.74 -22.50
CA THR A 26 -0.90 -45.30 -22.91
C THR A 26 -0.73 -46.79 -22.59
N ILE A 27 -1.58 -47.35 -21.71
CA ILE A 27 -1.53 -48.75 -21.32
C ILE A 27 -2.59 -49.52 -22.14
N PRO A 28 -2.22 -50.46 -23.02
CA PRO A 28 -3.19 -51.16 -23.87
C PRO A 28 -3.96 -52.24 -23.10
N GLY A 29 -5.16 -52.60 -23.57
CA GLY A 29 -5.94 -53.73 -23.06
C GLY A 29 -6.72 -53.47 -21.75
N SER A 30 -7.25 -54.56 -21.18
CA SER A 30 -8.01 -54.56 -19.92
C SER A 30 -7.09 -54.47 -18.71
N LYS A 31 -7.44 -53.60 -17.77
CA LYS A 31 -6.59 -53.18 -16.65
C LYS A 31 -7.27 -53.45 -15.31
N ASP A 32 -6.46 -53.86 -14.35
CA ASP A 32 -6.82 -53.82 -12.93
C ASP A 32 -6.17 -52.61 -12.27
N LEU A 33 -6.97 -51.76 -11.62
CA LEU A 33 -6.51 -50.58 -10.90
C LEU A 33 -6.54 -50.85 -9.39
N ILE A 34 -5.38 -50.94 -8.75
CA ILE A 34 -5.20 -51.20 -7.33
C ILE A 34 -4.82 -49.88 -6.63
N ILE A 35 -5.62 -49.42 -5.66
CA ILE A 35 -5.50 -48.08 -5.09
C ILE A 35 -5.22 -48.14 -3.59
N GLU A 36 -4.25 -47.37 -3.11
CA GLU A 36 -4.05 -47.12 -1.68
C GLU A 36 -5.30 -46.44 -1.09
N GLN A 37 -5.85 -46.98 0.00
CA GLN A 37 -7.15 -46.56 0.56
C GLN A 37 -7.31 -45.04 0.72
N LYS A 38 -6.27 -44.33 1.18
CA LYS A 38 -6.31 -42.88 1.40
C LYS A 38 -6.44 -42.06 0.11
N LEU A 39 -6.07 -42.62 -1.05
CA LEU A 39 -6.15 -41.96 -2.35
C LEU A 39 -7.50 -42.18 -3.06
N MET A 40 -8.32 -43.12 -2.60
CA MET A 40 -9.60 -43.43 -3.25
C MET A 40 -10.54 -42.22 -3.28
N LYS A 41 -10.74 -41.56 -2.12
CA LYS A 41 -11.59 -40.36 -2.03
C LYS A 41 -11.04 -39.18 -2.86
N ILE A 42 -9.71 -39.08 -2.99
CA ILE A 42 -9.06 -38.08 -3.82
C ILE A 42 -9.39 -38.32 -5.29
N LEU A 43 -9.31 -39.56 -5.78
CA LEU A 43 -9.69 -39.91 -7.15
C LEU A 43 -11.17 -39.65 -7.42
N ASP A 44 -12.05 -40.09 -6.52
CA ASP A 44 -13.49 -39.92 -6.65
C ASP A 44 -13.90 -38.44 -6.77
N SER A 45 -13.04 -37.51 -6.32
CA SER A 45 -13.29 -36.06 -6.40
C SER A 45 -13.24 -35.50 -7.83
N PHE A 46 -12.57 -36.18 -8.77
CA PHE A 46 -12.42 -35.71 -10.16
C PHE A 46 -12.59 -36.78 -11.24
N VAL A 47 -12.66 -38.08 -10.89
CA VAL A 47 -12.90 -39.16 -11.86
C VAL A 47 -13.92 -40.17 -11.34
N GLY A 48 -14.91 -40.49 -12.18
CA GLY A 48 -15.92 -41.50 -11.88
C GLY A 48 -15.60 -42.88 -12.49
N VAL A 49 -16.19 -43.93 -11.93
CA VAL A 49 -16.02 -45.33 -12.39
C VAL A 49 -16.39 -45.50 -13.88
N THR A 50 -17.39 -44.78 -14.37
CA THR A 50 -17.81 -44.82 -15.78
C THR A 50 -16.70 -44.36 -16.72
N VAL A 51 -15.92 -43.35 -16.32
CA VAL A 51 -14.78 -42.84 -17.09
C VAL A 51 -13.64 -43.85 -17.04
N LEU A 52 -13.32 -44.40 -15.87
CA LEU A 52 -12.27 -45.42 -15.73
C LEU A 52 -12.54 -46.64 -16.62
N LYS A 53 -13.79 -47.14 -16.62
CA LYS A 53 -14.22 -48.24 -17.50
C LYS A 53 -14.07 -47.92 -18.99
N ARG A 54 -14.38 -46.68 -19.39
CA ARG A 54 -14.21 -46.22 -20.77
C ARG A 54 -12.76 -46.30 -21.25
N TYR A 55 -11.79 -46.14 -20.36
CA TYR A 55 -10.36 -46.23 -20.66
C TYR A 55 -9.75 -47.61 -20.27
N GLY A 56 -10.59 -48.65 -20.22
CA GLY A 56 -10.14 -50.04 -20.10
C GLY A 56 -9.84 -50.52 -18.68
N VAL A 57 -10.23 -49.77 -17.63
CA VAL A 57 -10.20 -50.29 -16.25
C VAL A 57 -11.42 -51.18 -16.03
N ASP A 58 -11.21 -52.48 -15.98
CA ASP A 58 -12.27 -53.48 -15.81
C ASP A 58 -12.62 -53.64 -14.32
N LYS A 59 -11.59 -53.80 -13.47
CA LYS A 59 -11.75 -53.95 -12.03
C LYS A 59 -10.92 -52.95 -11.23
N ILE A 60 -11.49 -52.48 -10.13
CA ILE A 60 -10.86 -51.59 -9.16
C ILE A 60 -10.73 -52.35 -7.85
N TYR A 61 -9.52 -52.39 -7.31
CA TYR A 61 -9.18 -53.06 -6.06
C TYR A 61 -8.64 -52.05 -5.06
N LYS A 62 -8.89 -52.31 -3.78
CA LYS A 62 -8.21 -51.63 -2.69
C LYS A 62 -6.89 -52.37 -2.41
N LEU A 63 -5.80 -51.65 -2.19
CA LEU A 63 -4.49 -52.23 -1.89
C LEU A 63 -4.52 -52.95 -0.53
N GLU A 64 -4.52 -54.29 -0.56
CA GLU A 64 -4.56 -55.19 0.60
C GLU A 64 -3.70 -56.43 0.30
N GLU A 65 -3.27 -57.15 1.34
CA GLU A 65 -2.47 -58.37 1.17
C GLU A 65 -3.33 -59.52 0.60
N GLY A 66 -2.76 -60.33 -0.30
CA GLY A 66 -3.43 -61.51 -0.85
C GLY A 66 -4.49 -61.25 -1.94
N LEU A 67 -4.45 -60.08 -2.59
CA LEU A 67 -5.35 -59.71 -3.69
C LEU A 67 -5.28 -60.70 -4.88
N LYS A 68 -6.46 -61.17 -5.32
CA LYS A 68 -6.61 -61.96 -6.57
C LYS A 68 -7.05 -61.06 -7.72
N THR A 69 -6.07 -60.70 -8.54
CA THR A 69 -6.24 -59.86 -9.73
C THR A 69 -6.65 -60.72 -10.93
N SER A 70 -7.32 -60.12 -11.93
CA SER A 70 -8.00 -60.84 -13.02
C SER A 70 -7.39 -60.60 -14.41
N ASN A 71 -6.94 -59.38 -14.68
CA ASN A 71 -6.46 -58.97 -16.01
C ASN A 71 -4.95 -59.23 -16.21
N SER A 72 -4.29 -58.72 -17.25
CA SER A 72 -2.82 -58.85 -17.42
C SER A 72 -2.07 -57.55 -17.17
N GLN A 73 -2.77 -56.42 -17.20
CA GLN A 73 -2.22 -55.10 -16.86
C GLN A 73 -2.58 -54.76 -15.41
N ARG A 74 -1.56 -54.51 -14.59
CA ARG A 74 -1.68 -54.17 -13.17
C ARG A 74 -1.25 -52.74 -12.96
N ILE A 75 -2.15 -51.88 -12.48
CA ILE A 75 -1.83 -50.47 -12.20
C ILE A 75 -2.00 -50.24 -10.71
N PHE A 76 -0.90 -50.02 -10.01
CA PHE A 76 -0.88 -49.68 -8.60
C PHE A 76 -0.80 -48.16 -8.46
N LEU A 77 -1.73 -47.56 -7.72
CA LEU A 77 -1.70 -46.14 -7.36
C LEU A 77 -1.45 -46.00 -5.86
N VAL A 78 -0.30 -45.44 -5.51
CA VAL A 78 0.14 -45.25 -4.13
C VAL A 78 0.69 -43.85 -3.88
N SER A 79 0.76 -43.46 -2.62
CA SER A 79 1.48 -42.27 -2.19
C SER A 79 2.99 -42.45 -2.27
N ASN A 80 3.74 -41.35 -2.24
CA ASN A 80 5.19 -41.30 -2.14
C ASN A 80 5.78 -41.88 -0.83
N SER A 81 4.97 -42.54 0.00
CA SER A 81 5.44 -43.28 1.17
C SER A 81 6.22 -44.51 0.75
N LEU A 82 7.48 -44.60 1.17
CA LEU A 82 8.33 -45.77 0.90
C LEU A 82 7.74 -47.06 1.45
N ILE A 83 6.97 -47.00 2.55
CA ILE A 83 6.28 -48.15 3.12
C ILE A 83 5.18 -48.65 2.16
N ALA A 84 4.38 -47.74 1.62
CA ALA A 84 3.33 -48.09 0.67
C ALA A 84 3.93 -48.63 -0.64
N CYS A 85 5.01 -48.01 -1.12
CA CYS A 85 5.73 -48.47 -2.30
C CYS A 85 6.33 -49.87 -2.08
N LYS A 86 6.99 -50.11 -0.94
CA LYS A 86 7.59 -51.42 -0.62
C LYS A 86 6.55 -52.54 -0.58
N ARG A 87 5.37 -52.29 0.00
CA ARG A 87 4.25 -53.25 -0.01
C ARG A 87 3.84 -53.66 -1.42
N VAL A 88 3.82 -52.71 -2.37
CA VAL A 88 3.54 -53.03 -3.77
C VAL A 88 4.65 -53.87 -4.38
N LEU A 89 5.92 -53.53 -4.13
CA LEU A 89 7.05 -54.32 -4.63
C LEU A 89 7.04 -55.75 -4.09
N ASP A 90 6.79 -55.93 -2.78
CA ASP A 90 6.66 -57.25 -2.15
C ASP A 90 5.52 -58.06 -2.77
N GLN A 91 4.39 -57.40 -3.07
CA GLN A 91 3.25 -58.04 -3.72
C GLN A 91 3.57 -58.47 -5.15
N ILE A 92 4.24 -57.62 -5.94
CA ILE A 92 4.67 -57.94 -7.30
C ILE A 92 5.67 -59.10 -7.28
N GLN A 93 6.63 -59.07 -6.35
CA GLN A 93 7.63 -60.13 -6.20
C GLN A 93 6.97 -61.47 -5.84
N SER A 94 5.98 -61.44 -4.95
CA SER A 94 5.17 -62.62 -4.60
C SER A 94 4.40 -63.15 -5.81
N GLU A 95 3.76 -62.28 -6.60
CA GLU A 95 3.02 -62.66 -7.81
C GLU A 95 3.94 -63.31 -8.87
N ILE A 96 5.14 -62.75 -9.08
CA ILE A 96 6.16 -63.29 -9.99
C ILE A 96 6.64 -64.67 -9.51
N SER A 97 6.91 -64.82 -8.20
CA SER A 97 7.37 -66.09 -7.63
C SER A 97 6.34 -67.23 -7.78
N LEU A 98 5.05 -66.90 -7.82
CA LEU A 98 3.93 -67.84 -7.97
C LEU A 98 3.60 -68.14 -9.44
N THR A 99 3.94 -67.25 -10.38
CA THR A 99 3.60 -67.35 -11.81
C THR A 99 4.71 -68.01 -12.64
N GLY A 100 5.06 -69.25 -12.31
CA GLY A 100 5.98 -70.08 -13.12
C GLY A 100 5.40 -70.60 -14.46
N LYS A 101 4.44 -69.91 -15.10
CA LYS A 101 3.81 -70.35 -16.37
C LYS A 101 4.10 -69.38 -17.55
N PRO A 102 4.53 -69.86 -18.72
CA PRO A 102 5.20 -69.04 -19.74
C PRO A 102 4.30 -68.29 -20.75
N ASN A 103 2.97 -68.25 -20.59
CA ASN A 103 2.07 -67.80 -21.68
C ASN A 103 1.31 -66.48 -21.49
N VAL A 104 1.45 -65.75 -20.37
CA VAL A 104 0.89 -64.40 -20.22
C VAL A 104 1.87 -63.53 -19.43
N GLN A 105 2.59 -62.63 -20.11
CA GLN A 105 3.46 -61.65 -19.45
C GLN A 105 2.60 -60.59 -18.78
N VAL A 106 2.49 -60.66 -17.44
CA VAL A 106 1.80 -59.65 -16.63
C VAL A 106 2.66 -58.39 -16.58
N CYS A 107 2.10 -57.25 -16.95
CA CYS A 107 2.81 -55.97 -16.93
C CYS A 107 2.39 -55.17 -15.70
N HIS A 108 3.37 -54.73 -14.91
CA HIS A 108 3.15 -53.97 -13.69
C HIS A 108 3.47 -52.49 -13.92
N HIS A 109 2.57 -51.62 -13.49
CA HIS A 109 2.72 -50.16 -13.54
C HIS A 109 2.51 -49.62 -12.13
N LEU A 110 3.45 -48.82 -11.63
CA LEU A 110 3.36 -48.18 -10.32
C LEU A 110 3.29 -46.67 -10.50
N LEU A 111 2.10 -46.13 -10.25
CA LEU A 111 1.79 -44.70 -10.23
C LEU A 111 2.00 -44.17 -8.81
N VAL A 112 2.94 -43.23 -8.65
CA VAL A 112 3.24 -42.63 -7.34
C VAL A 112 2.80 -41.18 -7.29
N MET A 113 1.99 -40.84 -6.28
CA MET A 113 1.46 -39.50 -6.04
C MET A 113 2.15 -38.80 -4.85
N PRO A 114 2.54 -37.52 -4.96
CA PRO A 114 2.48 -36.67 -6.16
C PRO A 114 3.70 -36.81 -7.09
N PHE A 115 4.76 -37.50 -6.66
CA PHE A 115 5.96 -37.78 -7.44
C PHE A 115 6.62 -39.08 -6.99
N VAL A 116 7.43 -39.68 -7.88
CA VAL A 116 8.29 -40.84 -7.57
C VAL A 116 9.54 -40.37 -6.80
N PRO A 117 9.74 -40.78 -5.53
CA PRO A 117 10.97 -40.47 -4.81
C PRO A 117 12.20 -41.08 -5.50
N PRO A 118 13.34 -40.39 -5.60
CA PRO A 118 14.55 -40.94 -6.23
C PRO A 118 15.00 -42.28 -5.61
N VAL A 119 14.85 -42.42 -4.29
CA VAL A 119 15.18 -43.65 -3.54
C VAL A 119 14.37 -44.86 -4.01
N LEU A 120 13.17 -44.66 -4.57
CA LEU A 120 12.34 -45.75 -5.07
C LEU A 120 12.95 -46.44 -6.30
N TYR A 121 13.69 -45.72 -7.15
CA TYR A 121 14.38 -46.35 -8.28
C TYR A 121 15.43 -47.35 -7.80
N ASN A 122 16.22 -46.97 -6.79
CA ASN A 122 17.21 -47.86 -6.19
C ASN A 122 16.53 -49.09 -5.55
N LEU A 123 15.40 -48.89 -4.86
CA LEU A 123 14.66 -49.98 -4.22
C LEU A 123 14.09 -50.96 -5.25
N VAL A 124 13.60 -50.47 -6.40
CA VAL A 124 13.13 -51.33 -7.50
C VAL A 124 14.28 -52.15 -8.10
N GLU A 125 15.47 -51.55 -8.20
CA GLU A 125 16.68 -52.23 -8.67
C GLU A 125 17.17 -53.30 -7.68
N GLU A 126 17.21 -52.98 -6.39
CA GLU A 126 17.58 -53.92 -5.31
C GLU A 126 16.66 -55.15 -5.26
N GLU A 127 15.37 -54.98 -5.56
CA GLU A 127 14.39 -56.06 -5.63
C GLU A 127 14.39 -56.81 -6.97
N GLY A 128 15.21 -56.39 -7.94
CA GLY A 128 15.32 -57.05 -9.26
C GLY A 128 14.12 -56.82 -10.18
N LEU A 129 13.36 -55.74 -9.97
CA LEU A 129 12.10 -55.46 -10.67
C LEU A 129 12.22 -54.43 -11.80
N SER A 130 13.42 -53.90 -12.09
CA SER A 130 13.63 -52.77 -13.02
C SER A 130 13.07 -52.96 -14.43
N GLU A 131 13.08 -54.18 -14.97
CA GLU A 131 12.54 -54.48 -16.31
C GLU A 131 11.07 -54.95 -16.28
N LEU A 132 10.54 -55.28 -15.10
CA LEU A 132 9.21 -55.86 -14.91
C LEU A 132 8.17 -54.83 -14.43
N LEU A 133 8.64 -53.67 -13.97
CA LEU A 133 7.84 -52.61 -13.37
C LEU A 133 8.07 -51.27 -14.07
N THR A 134 6.99 -50.67 -14.58
CA THR A 134 7.03 -49.29 -15.09
C THR A 134 6.66 -48.31 -13.97
N LEU A 135 7.62 -47.48 -13.55
CA LEU A 135 7.40 -46.39 -12.59
C LEU A 135 6.93 -45.12 -13.32
N GLN A 136 5.84 -44.52 -12.83
CA GLN A 136 5.36 -43.24 -13.35
C GLN A 136 4.89 -42.30 -12.23
N THR A 137 5.10 -41.00 -12.43
CA THR A 137 4.64 -39.96 -11.52
C THR A 137 3.21 -39.55 -11.87
N PHE A 138 2.32 -39.55 -10.87
CA PHE A 138 0.98 -38.96 -10.99
C PHE A 138 0.83 -37.73 -10.10
N SER A 139 1.02 -36.55 -10.69
CA SER A 139 0.91 -35.25 -10.01
C SER A 139 -0.45 -34.62 -10.27
N ILE A 140 -1.27 -34.54 -9.21
CA ILE A 140 -2.56 -33.84 -9.23
C ILE A 140 -2.39 -32.34 -8.96
N GLU A 141 -3.29 -31.56 -9.54
CA GLU A 141 -3.58 -30.16 -9.24
C GLU A 141 -4.50 -30.05 -8.02
N PHE A 142 -4.70 -28.81 -7.54
CA PHE A 142 -5.57 -28.50 -6.41
C PHE A 142 -6.99 -29.07 -6.55
N ILE A 143 -7.47 -29.66 -5.46
CA ILE A 143 -8.82 -30.13 -5.29
C ILE A 143 -9.63 -29.03 -4.61
N ARG A 144 -10.78 -28.71 -5.18
CA ARG A 144 -11.73 -27.77 -4.61
C ARG A 144 -12.57 -28.47 -3.53
N LEU A 145 -12.33 -28.10 -2.27
CA LEU A 145 -13.05 -28.66 -1.11
C LEU A 145 -14.38 -27.94 -0.86
N ASP A 146 -14.29 -26.61 -0.79
CA ASP A 146 -15.39 -25.65 -0.62
C ASP A 146 -15.23 -24.58 -1.74
N GLY A 147 -16.24 -23.75 -1.98
CA GLY A 147 -16.30 -22.70 -2.99
C GLY A 147 -14.94 -22.05 -3.28
N ASN A 148 -14.29 -21.43 -2.29
CA ASN A 148 -13.00 -20.76 -2.49
C ASN A 148 -11.83 -21.43 -1.76
N VAL A 149 -11.97 -22.71 -1.37
CA VAL A 149 -10.94 -23.45 -0.62
C VAL A 149 -10.34 -24.54 -1.50
N LEU A 150 -9.06 -24.38 -1.79
CA LEU A 150 -8.25 -25.31 -2.57
C LEU A 150 -7.31 -26.09 -1.66
N SER A 151 -7.24 -27.41 -1.83
CA SER A 151 -6.40 -28.31 -1.04
C SER A 151 -5.64 -29.27 -1.96
N LEU A 152 -4.47 -29.73 -1.50
CA LEU A 152 -3.75 -30.86 -2.11
C LEU A 152 -3.97 -32.16 -1.34
N GLU A 153 -4.71 -32.13 -0.24
CA GLU A 153 -4.94 -33.28 0.66
C GLU A 153 -3.61 -33.96 1.07
N ASN A 154 -2.55 -33.17 1.26
CA ASN A 154 -1.21 -33.63 1.64
C ASN A 154 -0.81 -33.08 3.02
N PRO A 155 -0.46 -33.94 4.01
CA PRO A 155 -0.03 -33.52 5.35
C PRO A 155 1.40 -32.95 5.41
N MET A 156 1.66 -31.88 4.65
CA MET A 156 3.00 -31.28 4.47
C MET A 156 3.65 -30.78 5.77
N PHE A 157 2.89 -30.49 6.83
CA PHE A 157 3.48 -30.03 8.10
C PHE A 157 4.38 -31.12 8.72
N VAL A 158 3.92 -32.37 8.70
CA VAL A 158 4.69 -33.50 9.24
C VAL A 158 5.94 -33.73 8.39
N GLU A 159 5.81 -33.70 7.06
CA GLU A 159 6.95 -33.84 6.15
C GLU A 159 8.01 -32.76 6.39
N LEU A 160 7.62 -31.48 6.35
CA LEU A 160 8.54 -30.35 6.42
C LEU A 160 9.18 -30.15 7.80
N TYR A 161 8.40 -30.31 8.87
CA TYR A 161 8.86 -29.96 10.22
C TYR A 161 9.24 -31.17 11.07
N TYR A 162 8.54 -32.31 10.93
CA TYR A 162 8.84 -33.53 11.69
C TYR A 162 9.92 -34.39 11.00
N HIS A 163 9.74 -34.70 9.71
CA HIS A 163 10.72 -35.49 8.95
C HIS A 163 11.85 -34.64 8.35
N LYS A 164 11.66 -33.32 8.25
CA LYS A 164 12.57 -32.38 7.57
C LYS A 164 12.75 -32.72 6.08
N ASP A 165 11.73 -33.33 5.48
CA ASP A 165 11.68 -33.65 4.07
C ASP A 165 11.05 -32.49 3.29
N THR A 166 11.81 -31.88 2.39
CA THR A 166 11.37 -30.77 1.55
C THR A 166 10.94 -31.21 0.15
N SER A 167 10.90 -32.51 -0.15
CA SER A 167 10.65 -33.04 -1.49
C SER A 167 9.27 -32.62 -2.03
N SER A 168 8.26 -32.55 -1.16
CA SER A 168 6.90 -32.11 -1.52
C SER A 168 6.78 -30.64 -1.92
N LEU A 169 7.76 -29.79 -1.60
CA LEU A 169 7.76 -28.38 -2.04
C LEU A 169 7.79 -28.26 -3.57
N ARG A 170 8.41 -29.22 -4.27
CA ARG A 170 8.45 -29.25 -5.73
C ARG A 170 7.06 -29.46 -6.33
N ALA A 171 6.28 -30.37 -5.75
CA ALA A 171 4.90 -30.61 -6.18
C ALA A 171 4.02 -29.38 -5.92
N LEU A 172 4.16 -28.75 -4.75
CA LEU A 172 3.42 -27.52 -4.42
C LEU A 172 3.77 -26.36 -5.36
N ALA A 173 5.06 -26.12 -5.63
CA ALA A 173 5.51 -25.09 -6.56
C ALA A 173 4.91 -25.29 -7.96
N ARG A 174 4.88 -26.54 -8.46
CA ARG A 174 4.27 -26.88 -9.75
C ARG A 174 2.77 -26.56 -9.76
N ASN A 175 2.05 -26.94 -8.71
CA ASN A 175 0.61 -26.73 -8.63
C ASN A 175 0.25 -25.23 -8.55
N LEU A 176 1.07 -24.44 -7.85
CA LEU A 176 0.91 -22.98 -7.80
C LEU A 176 1.22 -22.31 -9.14
N TRP A 177 2.25 -22.78 -9.84
CA TRP A 177 2.53 -22.35 -11.21
C TRP A 177 1.37 -22.70 -12.15
N SER A 178 0.84 -23.94 -12.10
CA SER A 178 -0.36 -24.34 -12.85
C SER A 178 -1.57 -23.44 -12.52
N LEU A 179 -1.75 -23.05 -11.26
CA LEU A 179 -2.81 -22.15 -10.84
C LEU A 179 -2.66 -20.74 -11.47
N GLN A 180 -1.42 -20.23 -11.56
CA GLN A 180 -1.13 -18.96 -12.26
C GLN A 180 -1.41 -19.04 -13.76
N LEU A 181 -1.21 -20.21 -14.38
CA LEU A 181 -1.60 -20.41 -15.78
C LEU A 181 -3.11 -20.31 -16.01
N ILE A 182 -3.92 -20.57 -14.99
CA ILE A 182 -5.39 -20.50 -15.07
C ILE A 182 -5.91 -19.11 -14.69
N LEU A 183 -5.32 -18.48 -13.67
CA LEU A 183 -5.80 -17.23 -13.07
C LEU A 183 -5.04 -15.96 -13.52
N GLY A 184 -3.92 -16.12 -14.22
CA GLY A 184 -2.98 -15.03 -14.50
C GLY A 184 -1.93 -14.85 -13.39
N SER A 185 -0.90 -14.07 -13.69
CA SER A 185 0.22 -13.84 -12.75
C SER A 185 -0.16 -12.79 -11.70
N PRO A 186 0.08 -12.98 -10.40
CA PRO A 186 -0.28 -11.97 -9.40
C PRO A 186 0.57 -10.70 -9.54
N ARG A 187 0.01 -9.52 -9.23
CA ARG A 187 0.78 -8.24 -9.22
C ARG A 187 1.77 -8.13 -8.06
N LEU A 188 1.47 -8.82 -6.96
CA LEU A 188 2.29 -8.85 -5.76
C LEU A 188 2.38 -10.30 -5.28
N SER A 189 3.60 -10.79 -5.03
CA SER A 189 3.82 -12.10 -4.42
C SER A 189 4.65 -11.93 -3.14
N LEU A 190 4.14 -12.46 -2.03
CA LEU A 190 4.80 -12.42 -0.72
C LEU A 190 5.00 -13.85 -0.21
N PHE A 191 6.26 -14.20 0.08
CA PHE A 191 6.65 -15.50 0.62
C PHE A 191 7.24 -15.32 2.02
N LEU A 192 6.49 -15.74 3.04
CA LEU A 192 6.80 -15.54 4.45
C LEU A 192 7.27 -16.86 5.08
N GLY A 193 8.58 -17.06 5.06
CA GLY A 193 9.26 -18.17 5.73
C GLY A 193 10.27 -18.90 4.87
N LYS A 194 10.95 -19.87 5.49
CA LYS A 194 12.08 -20.58 4.87
C LYS A 194 11.60 -21.46 3.71
N HIS A 195 10.52 -22.20 3.90
CA HIS A 195 10.02 -23.16 2.93
C HIS A 195 9.28 -22.47 1.78
N SER A 196 8.50 -21.42 2.07
CA SER A 196 7.89 -20.56 1.07
C SER A 196 8.93 -19.82 0.22
N GLN A 197 10.05 -19.35 0.78
CA GLN A 197 11.16 -18.80 -0.01
C GLN A 197 11.82 -19.85 -0.92
N GLN A 198 12.01 -21.08 -0.44
CA GLN A 198 12.49 -22.18 -1.29
C GLN A 198 11.52 -22.46 -2.44
N MET A 199 10.22 -22.44 -2.15
CA MET A 199 9.16 -22.64 -3.14
C MET A 199 9.13 -21.51 -4.18
N SER A 200 9.34 -20.25 -3.80
CA SER A 200 9.48 -19.12 -4.75
C SER A 200 10.55 -19.40 -5.80
N LYS A 201 11.74 -19.82 -5.38
CA LYS A 201 12.86 -20.14 -6.28
C LYS A 201 12.51 -21.29 -7.23
N LEU A 202 11.76 -22.29 -6.76
CA LEU A 202 11.29 -23.39 -7.59
C LEU A 202 10.28 -22.90 -8.63
N MET A 203 9.35 -22.02 -8.26
CA MET A 203 8.39 -21.42 -9.19
C MET A 203 9.09 -20.55 -10.25
N GLU A 204 10.03 -19.69 -9.85
CA GLU A 204 10.83 -18.87 -10.78
C GLU A 204 11.59 -19.74 -11.81
N SER A 205 12.17 -20.85 -11.36
CA SER A 205 12.84 -21.80 -12.26
C SER A 205 11.87 -22.50 -13.22
N MET A 206 10.63 -22.76 -12.77
CA MET A 206 9.59 -23.33 -13.63
C MET A 206 9.11 -22.31 -14.67
N GLU A 207 8.90 -21.05 -14.29
CA GLU A 207 8.51 -20.00 -15.23
C GLU A 207 9.55 -19.81 -16.34
N GLN A 208 10.84 -19.86 -16.00
CA GLN A 208 11.93 -19.76 -16.98
C GLN A 208 11.99 -20.94 -17.95
N SER A 209 11.60 -22.15 -17.52
CA SER A 209 11.77 -23.39 -18.30
C SER A 209 10.50 -23.82 -19.03
N LEU A 210 9.32 -23.60 -18.44
CA LEU A 210 8.02 -24.04 -18.93
C LEU A 210 7.15 -22.88 -19.42
N GLY A 211 7.55 -21.62 -19.18
CA GLY A 211 6.82 -20.41 -19.56
C GLY A 211 5.92 -19.86 -18.46
N SER A 212 5.43 -18.63 -18.68
CA SER A 212 4.51 -17.91 -17.79
C SER A 212 3.13 -17.71 -18.43
N SER A 213 2.14 -17.36 -17.61
CA SER A 213 0.79 -17.09 -18.08
C SER A 213 0.72 -15.81 -18.92
N SER A 214 0.05 -15.88 -20.06
CA SER A 214 -0.25 -14.72 -20.92
C SER A 214 -1.61 -14.09 -20.62
N LEU A 215 -2.35 -14.61 -19.63
CA LEU A 215 -3.69 -14.13 -19.25
C LEU A 215 -3.60 -12.84 -18.43
N GLU A 216 -4.60 -11.97 -18.58
CA GLU A 216 -4.73 -10.77 -17.74
C GLU A 216 -4.90 -11.14 -16.26
N ASN A 217 -4.22 -10.39 -15.40
CA ASN A 217 -4.13 -10.69 -13.97
C ASN A 217 -5.46 -10.45 -13.25
N GLU A 218 -6.17 -11.52 -12.88
CA GLU A 218 -7.37 -11.44 -12.03
C GLU A 218 -7.05 -11.43 -10.53
N VAL A 219 -5.87 -11.92 -10.16
CA VAL A 219 -5.42 -12.00 -8.76
C VAL A 219 -4.53 -10.79 -8.43
N GLY A 220 -4.96 -9.98 -7.47
CA GLY A 220 -4.21 -8.81 -7.03
C GLY A 220 -2.91 -9.15 -6.29
N ALA A 221 -2.94 -10.16 -5.42
CA ALA A 221 -1.79 -10.58 -4.64
C ALA A 221 -1.81 -12.09 -4.34
N PHE A 222 -0.62 -12.68 -4.23
CA PHE A 222 -0.41 -14.05 -3.81
C PHE A 222 0.45 -14.06 -2.54
N ILE A 223 -0.12 -14.56 -1.44
CA ILE A 223 0.53 -14.58 -0.13
C ILE A 223 0.71 -16.03 0.30
N VAL A 224 1.96 -16.45 0.48
CA VAL A 224 2.32 -17.77 0.95
C VAL A 224 3.05 -17.61 2.27
N MET A 225 2.55 -18.27 3.31
CA MET A 225 3.11 -18.18 4.65
C MET A 225 3.38 -19.59 5.19
N ASP A 226 4.60 -19.82 5.66
CA ASP A 226 4.99 -21.02 6.39
C ASP A 226 4.14 -21.12 7.67
N ARG A 227 3.60 -22.31 7.96
CA ARG A 227 2.74 -22.51 9.15
C ARG A 227 3.46 -22.16 10.46
N SER A 228 4.79 -22.28 10.50
CA SER A 228 5.60 -21.92 11.67
C SER A 228 5.52 -20.44 12.09
N PHE A 229 5.02 -19.53 11.23
CA PHE A 229 4.83 -18.11 11.59
C PHE A 229 3.59 -17.87 12.45
N ASP A 230 2.59 -18.75 12.37
CA ASP A 230 1.33 -18.62 13.10
C ASP A 230 0.81 -19.99 13.55
N LEU A 231 1.53 -20.57 14.50
CA LEU A 231 1.17 -21.83 15.15
C LEU A 231 -0.03 -21.66 16.11
N ALA A 232 -0.26 -20.45 16.62
CA ALA A 232 -1.34 -20.18 17.56
C ALA A 232 -2.71 -20.47 16.92
N THR A 233 -2.94 -20.05 15.67
CA THR A 233 -4.19 -20.33 14.93
C THR A 233 -4.56 -21.82 14.90
N THR A 234 -3.58 -22.72 14.84
CA THR A 234 -3.82 -24.18 14.78
C THR A 234 -3.92 -24.86 16.14
N LEU A 235 -3.51 -24.18 17.21
CA LEU A 235 -3.53 -24.72 18.57
C LEU A 235 -4.77 -24.27 19.35
N LEU A 236 -5.41 -23.17 18.92
CA LEU A 236 -6.64 -22.67 19.51
C LEU A 236 -7.86 -23.45 19.02
N THR A 237 -8.83 -23.63 19.91
CA THR A 237 -10.09 -24.30 19.58
C THR A 237 -11.05 -23.29 18.90
N PRO A 238 -11.53 -23.57 17.68
CA PRO A 238 -12.48 -22.69 17.01
C PRO A 238 -13.88 -22.76 17.65
N VAL A 239 -14.72 -21.75 17.40
CA VAL A 239 -16.11 -21.68 17.93
C VAL A 239 -17.19 -21.77 16.87
N THR A 240 -16.80 -21.67 15.60
CA THR A 240 -17.74 -21.77 14.48
C THR A 240 -18.18 -23.21 14.27
N TYR A 241 -19.36 -23.40 13.68
CA TYR A 241 -19.86 -24.73 13.36
C TYR A 241 -18.88 -25.53 12.50
N ALA A 242 -18.35 -24.94 11.43
CA ALA A 242 -17.38 -25.64 10.57
C ALA A 242 -16.07 -25.98 11.31
N GLY A 243 -15.61 -25.08 12.18
CA GLY A 243 -14.41 -25.31 12.99
C GLY A 243 -14.60 -26.47 13.96
N LEU A 244 -15.68 -26.47 14.73
CA LEU A 244 -15.98 -27.54 15.70
C LEU A 244 -16.38 -28.85 15.02
N LEU A 245 -17.03 -28.79 13.85
CA LEU A 245 -17.30 -29.98 13.04
C LEU A 245 -15.99 -30.69 12.67
N ASN A 246 -14.96 -29.94 12.30
CA ASN A 246 -13.64 -30.50 11.96
C ASN A 246 -12.85 -31.03 13.17
N GLU A 247 -13.20 -30.60 14.39
CA GLU A 247 -12.59 -31.13 15.63
C GLU A 247 -13.19 -32.48 16.04
N VAL A 248 -14.46 -32.74 15.69
CA VAL A 248 -15.23 -33.90 16.20
C VAL A 248 -15.52 -34.93 15.11
N VAL A 249 -15.71 -34.50 13.87
CA VAL A 249 -16.11 -35.36 12.75
C VAL A 249 -14.96 -35.52 11.77
N GLU A 250 -14.72 -36.75 11.32
CA GLU A 250 -13.71 -37.02 10.31
C GLU A 250 -14.16 -36.44 8.95
N ILE A 251 -13.39 -35.47 8.46
CA ILE A 251 -13.60 -34.83 7.16
C ILE A 251 -12.46 -35.26 6.24
N ASN A 252 -12.81 -35.79 5.07
CA ASN A 252 -11.84 -36.27 4.09
C ASN A 252 -12.28 -35.84 2.67
N VAL A 253 -11.45 -35.04 1.98
CA VAL A 253 -11.77 -34.41 0.68
C VAL A 253 -13.14 -33.69 0.69
N GLY A 254 -13.44 -32.97 1.77
CA GLY A 254 -14.71 -32.23 1.92
C GLY A 254 -15.93 -33.12 2.18
N ILE A 255 -15.75 -34.42 2.47
CA ILE A 255 -16.83 -35.33 2.88
C ILE A 255 -16.72 -35.58 4.37
N ALA A 256 -17.75 -35.19 5.11
CA ALA A 256 -17.88 -35.45 6.54
C ALA A 256 -18.58 -36.79 6.77
N THR A 257 -17.99 -37.66 7.59
CA THR A 257 -18.53 -39.00 7.87
C THR A 257 -18.87 -39.12 9.35
N LEU A 258 -20.13 -39.42 9.66
CA LEU A 258 -20.61 -39.65 11.02
C LEU A 258 -21.39 -40.96 11.06
N GLU A 259 -20.84 -41.95 11.76
CA GLU A 259 -21.34 -43.32 11.82
C GLU A 259 -21.62 -43.91 10.42
N LYS A 260 -22.90 -44.08 10.05
CA LYS A 260 -23.35 -44.59 8.74
C LYS A 260 -23.78 -43.49 7.77
N SER A 261 -23.76 -42.24 8.21
CA SER A 261 -24.20 -41.08 7.44
C SER A 261 -23.01 -40.28 6.91
N GLN A 262 -23.12 -39.78 5.68
CA GLN A 262 -22.11 -38.94 5.07
C GLN A 262 -22.76 -37.79 4.32
N THR A 263 -22.11 -36.62 4.36
CA THR A 263 -22.51 -35.46 3.53
C THR A 263 -21.27 -34.79 2.94
N ARG A 264 -21.45 -34.13 1.79
CA ARG A 264 -20.42 -33.31 1.16
C ARG A 264 -20.56 -31.87 1.65
N LEU A 265 -19.52 -31.36 2.28
CA LEU A 265 -19.44 -29.99 2.79
C LEU A 265 -19.12 -29.01 1.67
N ASP A 266 -20.10 -28.76 0.81
CA ASP A 266 -20.02 -27.81 -0.30
C ASP A 266 -21.23 -26.87 -0.23
N PRO A 267 -21.09 -25.57 0.07
CA PRO A 267 -22.21 -24.65 0.21
C PRO A 267 -23.11 -24.55 -1.02
N ASN A 268 -22.59 -24.88 -2.21
CA ASN A 268 -23.36 -24.87 -3.44
C ASN A 268 -24.27 -26.10 -3.57
N LYS A 269 -23.95 -27.19 -2.86
CA LYS A 269 -24.69 -28.47 -2.88
C LYS A 269 -25.43 -28.76 -1.57
N ASP A 270 -24.92 -28.24 -0.47
CA ASP A 270 -25.46 -28.34 0.88
C ASP A 270 -25.80 -26.95 1.40
N GLN A 271 -27.06 -26.56 1.17
CA GLN A 271 -27.57 -25.24 1.57
C GLN A 271 -27.56 -25.08 3.09
N ILE A 272 -27.71 -26.18 3.85
CA ILE A 272 -27.74 -26.14 5.30
C ILE A 272 -26.34 -25.83 5.81
N TYR A 273 -25.33 -26.55 5.32
CA TYR A 273 -23.93 -26.25 5.62
C TYR A 273 -23.59 -24.80 5.29
N GLY A 274 -23.98 -24.30 4.11
CA GLY A 274 -23.75 -22.91 3.71
C GLY A 274 -24.34 -21.87 4.66
N GLU A 275 -25.48 -22.16 5.30
CA GLU A 275 -26.11 -21.27 6.28
C GLU A 275 -25.46 -21.32 7.67
N VAL A 276 -25.00 -22.49 8.13
CA VAL A 276 -24.49 -22.67 9.50
C VAL A 276 -22.96 -22.58 9.64
N ARG A 277 -22.19 -22.82 8.57
CA ARG A 277 -20.72 -23.02 8.65
C ARG A 277 -19.95 -21.92 9.41
N ASP A 278 -20.29 -20.66 9.15
CA ASP A 278 -19.61 -19.46 9.67
C ASP A 278 -20.32 -18.88 10.90
N THR A 279 -21.27 -19.63 11.48
CA THR A 279 -21.99 -19.22 12.69
C THR A 279 -21.38 -19.87 13.92
N PRO A 280 -21.40 -19.21 15.10
CA PRO A 280 -21.06 -19.87 16.35
C PRO A 280 -21.91 -21.13 16.52
N CYS A 281 -21.32 -22.24 16.97
CA CYS A 281 -22.04 -23.51 17.06
C CYS A 281 -23.26 -23.44 17.99
N SER A 282 -23.26 -22.55 18.99
CA SER A 282 -24.43 -22.26 19.83
C SER A 282 -25.65 -21.79 19.03
N ASP A 283 -25.42 -21.06 17.93
CA ASP A 283 -26.45 -20.45 17.11
C ASP A 283 -26.88 -21.36 15.94
N ALA A 284 -26.09 -22.38 15.63
CA ALA A 284 -26.37 -23.35 14.58
C ALA A 284 -27.63 -24.16 14.89
N PHE A 285 -27.80 -24.63 16.14
CA PHE A 285 -28.94 -25.48 16.52
C PHE A 285 -30.31 -24.78 16.32
N PRO A 286 -30.51 -23.51 16.74
CA PRO A 286 -31.73 -22.75 16.39
C PRO A 286 -32.00 -22.60 14.89
N ILE A 287 -30.96 -22.55 14.04
CA ILE A 287 -31.11 -22.49 12.59
C ILE A 287 -31.60 -23.85 12.07
N LEU A 288 -30.95 -24.94 12.47
CA LEU A 288 -31.32 -26.30 12.09
C LEU A 288 -32.76 -26.64 12.54
N HIS A 289 -33.14 -26.23 13.75
CA HIS A 289 -34.49 -26.45 14.26
C HIS A 289 -35.56 -25.73 13.43
N ARG A 290 -35.31 -24.47 13.02
CA ARG A 290 -36.21 -23.74 12.11
C ARG A 290 -36.35 -24.43 10.75
N LYS A 291 -35.25 -24.96 10.20
CA LYS A 291 -35.27 -25.74 8.95
C LYS A 291 -36.05 -27.03 9.08
N ALA A 292 -35.89 -27.75 10.19
CA ALA A 292 -36.67 -28.96 10.49
C ALA A 292 -38.19 -28.66 10.51
N LYS A 293 -38.59 -27.56 11.15
CA LYS A 293 -39.99 -27.13 11.19
C LYS A 293 -40.53 -26.78 9.79
N SER A 294 -39.75 -26.10 8.97
CA SER A 294 -40.12 -25.76 7.59
C SER A 294 -40.30 -27.01 6.72
N LEU A 295 -39.37 -27.96 6.79
CA LEU A 295 -39.46 -29.23 6.06
C LEU A 295 -40.67 -30.05 6.48
N LYS A 296 -40.98 -30.08 7.79
CA LYS A 296 -42.17 -30.76 8.30
C LYS A 296 -43.46 -30.15 7.73
N SER A 297 -43.57 -28.82 7.70
CA SER A 297 -44.74 -28.17 7.08
C SER A 297 -44.87 -28.44 5.57
N GLU A 298 -43.74 -28.58 4.86
CA GLU A 298 -43.76 -28.96 3.44
C GLU A 298 -44.22 -30.41 3.24
N GLN A 299 -43.81 -31.33 4.13
CA GLN A 299 -44.28 -32.72 4.14
C GLN A 299 -45.78 -32.83 4.41
N GLU A 300 -46.29 -32.05 5.36
CA GLU A 300 -47.73 -31.96 5.64
C GLU A 300 -48.51 -31.39 4.44
N ALA A 301 -47.94 -30.41 3.73
CA ALA A 301 -48.54 -29.86 2.52
C ALA A 301 -48.61 -30.91 1.38
N ILE A 302 -47.58 -31.74 1.19
CA ILE A 302 -47.59 -32.82 0.17
C ILE A 302 -48.78 -33.77 0.38
N GLN A 303 -49.14 -34.08 1.63
CA GLN A 303 -50.25 -34.99 1.94
C GLN A 303 -51.62 -34.44 1.51
N THR A 304 -51.72 -33.14 1.24
CA THR A 304 -52.97 -32.44 0.89
C THR A 304 -53.01 -31.95 -0.56
N MET A 305 -51.98 -32.24 -1.36
CA MET A 305 -51.85 -31.76 -2.75
C MET A 305 -52.81 -32.45 -3.73
N LYS A 306 -53.28 -31.69 -4.72
CA LYS A 306 -54.06 -32.24 -5.84
C LYS A 306 -53.13 -32.91 -6.85
N LEU A 307 -53.67 -33.84 -7.64
CA LEU A 307 -52.92 -34.71 -8.56
C LEU A 307 -51.98 -33.96 -9.53
N VAL A 308 -52.43 -32.84 -10.12
CA VAL A 308 -51.63 -31.99 -11.03
C VAL A 308 -50.51 -31.25 -10.32
N GLU A 309 -50.73 -30.83 -9.07
CA GLU A 309 -49.70 -30.17 -8.25
C GLU A 309 -48.63 -31.18 -7.82
N MET A 310 -49.03 -32.43 -7.60
CA MET A 310 -48.13 -33.51 -7.23
C MET A 310 -47.18 -33.90 -8.38
N GLU A 311 -47.67 -33.97 -9.63
CA GLU A 311 -46.80 -34.19 -10.80
C GLU A 311 -45.74 -33.09 -10.95
N ARG A 312 -46.15 -31.82 -10.75
CA ARG A 312 -45.22 -30.69 -10.79
C ARG A 312 -44.22 -30.74 -9.63
N TYR A 313 -44.64 -31.16 -8.45
CA TYR A 313 -43.76 -31.31 -7.28
C TYR A 313 -42.72 -32.40 -7.49
N VAL A 314 -43.14 -33.58 -7.97
CA VAL A 314 -42.27 -34.73 -8.25
C VAL A 314 -41.21 -34.37 -9.29
N SER A 315 -41.59 -33.65 -10.35
CA SER A 315 -40.67 -33.26 -11.43
C SER A 315 -39.70 -32.14 -11.06
N THR A 316 -40.02 -31.27 -10.10
CA THR A 316 -39.22 -30.04 -9.85
C THR A 316 -38.60 -29.93 -8.46
N ARG A 317 -39.16 -30.56 -7.43
CA ARG A 317 -38.80 -30.29 -6.03
C ARG A 317 -38.46 -31.52 -5.19
N LEU A 318 -39.02 -32.69 -5.50
CA LEU A 318 -38.88 -33.90 -4.68
C LEU A 318 -37.41 -34.26 -4.37
N GLN A 319 -36.54 -34.22 -5.38
CA GLN A 319 -35.12 -34.54 -5.22
C GLN A 319 -34.44 -33.57 -4.24
N ARG A 320 -34.67 -32.26 -4.44
CA ARG A 320 -34.10 -31.20 -3.57
C ARG A 320 -34.59 -31.35 -2.13
N THR A 321 -35.87 -31.64 -1.92
CA THR A 321 -36.44 -31.81 -0.57
C THR A 321 -35.90 -33.06 0.10
N ARG A 322 -35.70 -34.16 -0.64
CA ARG A 322 -35.06 -35.39 -0.14
C ARG A 322 -33.61 -35.14 0.27
N ASP A 323 -32.82 -34.51 -0.59
CA ASP A 323 -31.41 -34.20 -0.33
C ASP A 323 -31.27 -33.30 0.91
N MET A 324 -32.09 -32.25 1.00
CA MET A 324 -32.11 -31.33 2.15
C MET A 324 -32.54 -32.03 3.46
N THR A 325 -33.45 -33.00 3.40
CA THR A 325 -33.85 -33.79 4.58
C THR A 325 -32.69 -34.66 5.08
N GLN A 326 -31.94 -35.29 4.16
CA GLN A 326 -30.77 -36.11 4.50
C GLN A 326 -29.63 -35.24 5.08
N GLN A 327 -29.34 -34.10 4.45
CA GLN A 327 -28.35 -33.13 4.93
C GLN A 327 -28.72 -32.58 6.32
N LEU A 328 -30.00 -32.27 6.55
CA LEU A 328 -30.46 -31.78 7.84
C LEU A 328 -30.27 -32.81 8.95
N ALA A 329 -30.62 -34.07 8.69
CA ALA A 329 -30.44 -35.16 9.65
C ALA A 329 -28.95 -35.34 10.01
N PHE A 330 -28.06 -35.24 9.03
CA PHE A 330 -26.61 -35.25 9.25
C PHE A 330 -26.18 -34.10 10.15
N HIS A 331 -26.55 -32.86 9.82
CA HIS A 331 -26.11 -31.68 10.58
C HIS A 331 -26.66 -31.64 12.02
N ILE A 332 -27.88 -32.14 12.25
CA ILE A 332 -28.43 -32.30 13.61
C ILE A 332 -27.59 -33.31 14.41
N SER A 333 -27.29 -34.46 13.80
CA SER A 333 -26.48 -35.51 14.43
C SER A 333 -25.06 -35.01 14.72
N ALA A 334 -24.49 -34.22 13.81
CA ALA A 334 -23.19 -33.59 14.01
C ALA A 334 -23.22 -32.54 15.14
N CYS A 335 -24.27 -31.72 15.24
CA CYS A 335 -24.43 -30.81 16.38
C CYS A 335 -24.51 -31.57 17.72
N GLN A 336 -25.20 -32.71 17.74
CA GLN A 336 -25.27 -33.56 18.93
C GLN A 336 -23.88 -34.09 19.30
N ALA A 337 -23.14 -34.65 18.34
CA ALA A 337 -21.79 -35.15 18.56
C ALA A 337 -20.84 -34.04 19.08
N ILE A 338 -20.95 -32.82 18.56
CA ILE A 338 -20.20 -31.65 19.04
C ILE A 338 -20.58 -31.34 20.49
N ALA A 339 -21.87 -31.30 20.82
CA ALA A 339 -22.35 -31.03 22.17
C ALA A 339 -21.87 -32.10 23.17
N ASP A 340 -21.87 -33.37 22.79
CA ASP A 340 -21.43 -34.49 23.64
C ASP A 340 -19.92 -34.46 23.88
N THR A 341 -19.12 -34.05 22.89
CA THR A 341 -17.65 -34.04 22.98
C THR A 341 -17.09 -32.79 23.66
N VAL A 342 -17.75 -31.64 23.49
CA VAL A 342 -17.21 -30.33 23.86
C VAL A 342 -18.03 -29.63 24.96
N GLY A 343 -19.31 -29.96 25.10
CA GLY A 343 -20.34 -29.08 25.68
C GLY A 343 -20.19 -28.64 27.14
N SER A 344 -19.75 -29.52 28.06
CA SER A 344 -19.71 -29.19 29.50
C SER A 344 -18.53 -28.29 29.89
N GLU A 345 -17.38 -28.43 29.22
CA GLU A 345 -16.13 -27.75 29.61
C GLU A 345 -15.68 -26.66 28.63
N PHE A 346 -16.40 -26.46 27.53
CA PHE A 346 -15.95 -25.58 26.44
C PHE A 346 -15.63 -24.15 26.90
N GLN A 347 -16.46 -23.59 27.77
CA GLN A 347 -16.26 -22.23 28.28
C GLN A 347 -15.01 -22.12 29.16
N VAL A 348 -14.71 -23.17 29.93
CA VAL A 348 -13.50 -23.25 30.75
C VAL A 348 -12.28 -23.33 29.83
N LEU A 349 -12.31 -24.22 28.82
CA LEU A 349 -11.24 -24.35 27.83
C LEU A 349 -10.93 -23.02 27.12
N GLN A 350 -11.96 -22.31 26.64
CA GLN A 350 -11.79 -21.00 26.01
C GLN A 350 -11.18 -19.96 26.95
N THR A 351 -11.54 -20.01 28.24
CA THR A 351 -10.99 -19.12 29.26
C THR A 351 -9.50 -19.41 29.46
N ILE A 352 -9.12 -20.68 29.55
CA ILE A 352 -7.71 -21.10 29.67
C ILE A 352 -6.91 -20.70 28.42
N GLU A 353 -7.42 -20.94 27.21
CA GLU A 353 -6.77 -20.52 25.96
C GLU A 353 -6.55 -19.00 25.93
N LYS A 354 -7.54 -18.22 26.38
CA LYS A 354 -7.43 -16.77 26.48
C LYS A 354 -6.39 -16.33 27.51
N LEU A 355 -6.33 -16.97 28.68
CA LEU A 355 -5.29 -16.70 29.68
C LEU A 355 -3.89 -16.95 29.11
N MET A 356 -3.71 -18.01 28.33
CA MET A 356 -2.45 -18.31 27.64
C MET A 356 -2.07 -17.25 26.61
N LEU A 357 -3.02 -16.75 25.81
CA LEU A 357 -2.80 -15.67 24.84
C LEU A 357 -2.46 -14.34 25.52
N ASP A 358 -3.17 -14.02 26.61
CA ASP A 358 -2.94 -12.83 27.42
C ASP A 358 -1.67 -12.92 28.28
N CYS A 359 -1.01 -14.10 28.31
CA CYS A 359 0.15 -14.40 29.15
C CYS A 359 -0.12 -14.19 30.65
N LYS A 360 -1.30 -14.60 31.13
CA LYS A 360 -1.77 -14.45 32.52
C LYS A 360 -1.95 -15.80 33.20
N ASP A 361 -1.88 -15.79 34.53
CA ASP A 361 -2.22 -16.91 35.42
C ASP A 361 -1.68 -18.29 34.98
N ARG A 362 -0.37 -18.35 34.71
CA ARG A 362 0.29 -19.59 34.27
C ARG A 362 0.04 -20.79 35.17
N LYS A 363 -0.02 -20.57 36.49
CA LYS A 363 -0.27 -21.66 37.45
C LYS A 363 -1.63 -22.31 37.22
N GLU A 364 -2.65 -21.51 36.92
CA GLU A 364 -3.98 -22.01 36.59
C GLU A 364 -3.94 -22.79 35.27
N CYS A 365 -3.23 -22.27 34.26
CA CYS A 365 -3.04 -22.94 32.98
C CYS A 365 -2.38 -24.33 33.13
N LEU A 366 -1.28 -24.42 33.89
CA LEU A 366 -0.58 -25.69 34.15
C LEU A 366 -1.45 -26.64 34.98
N SER A 367 -2.11 -26.12 36.02
CA SER A 367 -3.01 -26.91 36.86
C SER A 367 -4.21 -27.46 36.07
N TYR A 368 -4.72 -26.73 35.08
CA TYR A 368 -5.76 -27.23 34.19
C TYR A 368 -5.24 -28.38 33.32
N ILE A 369 -4.04 -28.26 32.75
CA ILE A 369 -3.41 -29.34 31.97
C ILE A 369 -3.20 -30.58 32.84
N GLU A 370 -2.70 -30.42 34.07
CA GLU A 370 -2.45 -31.52 34.99
C GLU A 370 -3.74 -32.25 35.39
N ARG A 371 -4.83 -31.52 35.62
CA ARG A 371 -6.12 -32.10 36.04
C ARG A 371 -6.87 -32.86 34.95
N ASN A 372 -6.60 -32.57 33.67
CA ASN A 372 -7.37 -33.09 32.54
C ASN A 372 -6.55 -34.00 31.60
N ILE A 373 -5.28 -34.28 31.94
CA ILE A 373 -4.41 -35.07 31.06
C ILE A 373 -4.87 -36.52 30.93
N ASP A 374 -5.64 -37.02 31.88
CA ASP A 374 -6.19 -38.36 31.93
C ASP A 374 -7.31 -38.55 30.90
N GLU A 375 -8.31 -37.66 30.89
CA GLU A 375 -9.48 -37.76 30.01
C GLU A 375 -9.23 -37.13 28.62
N HIS A 376 -8.31 -36.16 28.51
CA HIS A 376 -8.17 -35.33 27.31
C HIS A 376 -6.70 -35.16 26.84
N GLU A 377 -6.02 -36.29 26.61
CA GLU A 377 -4.59 -36.36 26.21
C GLU A 377 -4.17 -35.30 25.16
N LEU A 378 -4.79 -35.34 23.97
CA LEU A 378 -4.40 -34.49 22.84
C LEU A 378 -4.69 -33.00 23.11
N ARG A 379 -5.78 -32.69 23.82
CA ARG A 379 -6.15 -31.32 24.20
C ARG A 379 -5.11 -30.75 25.15
N CYS A 380 -4.69 -31.52 26.16
CA CYS A 380 -3.68 -31.13 27.13
C CYS A 380 -2.31 -30.91 26.47
N LEU A 381 -1.91 -31.78 25.54
CA LEU A 381 -0.68 -31.57 24.75
C LEU A 381 -0.76 -30.32 23.86
N ARG A 382 -1.92 -30.05 23.23
CA ARG A 382 -2.17 -28.86 22.42
C ARG A 382 -2.05 -27.58 23.25
N LEU A 383 -2.64 -27.58 24.44
CA LEU A 383 -2.55 -26.48 25.42
C LEU A 383 -1.12 -26.29 25.93
N LEU A 384 -0.38 -27.37 26.19
CA LEU A 384 1.04 -27.29 26.57
C LEU A 384 1.88 -26.62 25.47
N CYS A 385 1.62 -26.96 24.21
CA CYS A 385 2.28 -26.32 23.06
C CYS A 385 1.88 -24.84 22.93
N LEU A 386 0.59 -24.52 23.08
CA LEU A 386 0.09 -23.14 23.06
C LEU A 386 0.78 -22.30 24.14
N LEU A 387 0.79 -22.79 25.38
CA LEU A 387 1.48 -22.17 26.50
C LEU A 387 2.97 -21.96 26.18
N SER A 388 3.64 -22.98 25.64
CA SER A 388 5.05 -22.88 25.26
C SER A 388 5.31 -21.81 24.20
N ILE A 389 4.41 -21.62 23.24
CA ILE A 389 4.57 -20.65 22.16
C ILE A 389 4.28 -19.23 22.65
N THR A 390 3.22 -19.05 23.44
CA THR A 390 2.81 -17.71 23.90
C THR A 390 3.71 -17.17 25.00
N THR A 391 4.41 -18.03 25.75
CA THR A 391 5.23 -17.61 26.92
C THR A 391 6.74 -17.79 26.75
N ASP A 392 7.22 -17.89 25.50
CA ASP A 392 8.62 -18.09 25.13
C ASP A 392 9.27 -19.34 25.78
N GLY A 393 8.47 -20.38 25.97
CA GLY A 393 8.89 -21.67 26.48
C GLY A 393 8.35 -22.05 27.85
N VAL A 394 8.63 -23.28 28.23
CA VAL A 394 8.25 -23.89 29.52
C VAL A 394 9.51 -24.33 30.26
N THR A 395 9.53 -24.24 31.58
CA THR A 395 10.71 -24.63 32.36
C THR A 395 10.86 -26.16 32.35
N GLN A 396 12.07 -26.62 32.64
CA GLN A 396 12.34 -28.05 32.67
C GLN A 396 11.53 -28.76 33.77
N ASN A 397 11.35 -28.12 34.92
CA ASN A 397 10.57 -28.67 36.03
C ASN A 397 9.09 -28.84 35.65
N GLU A 398 8.47 -27.77 35.11
CA GLU A 398 7.07 -27.80 34.66
C GLU A 398 6.82 -28.88 33.60
N ILE A 399 7.76 -29.07 32.67
CA ILE A 399 7.64 -30.10 31.64
C ILE A 399 7.81 -31.51 32.23
N LEU A 400 8.76 -31.73 33.14
CA LEU A 400 9.05 -33.06 33.67
C LEU A 400 7.85 -33.66 34.41
N ASP A 401 7.12 -32.85 35.17
CA ASP A 401 5.93 -33.30 35.91
C ASP A 401 4.82 -33.73 34.95
N ILE A 402 4.50 -32.90 33.96
CA ILE A 402 3.50 -33.21 32.93
C ILE A 402 3.93 -34.43 32.09
N GLN A 403 5.21 -34.51 31.70
CA GLN A 403 5.76 -35.65 30.96
C GLN A 403 5.63 -36.95 31.75
N LYS A 404 6.00 -36.94 33.02
CA LYS A 404 5.92 -38.13 33.87
C LYS A 404 4.48 -38.60 34.01
N MET A 405 3.55 -37.67 34.24
CA MET A 405 2.12 -38.00 34.35
C MET A 405 1.57 -38.55 33.03
N HIS A 406 1.90 -37.93 31.90
CA HIS A 406 1.53 -38.40 30.57
C HIS A 406 2.00 -39.83 30.30
N LEU A 407 3.27 -40.13 30.58
CA LEU A 407 3.86 -41.44 30.35
C LEU A 407 3.30 -42.51 31.29
N HIS A 408 2.96 -42.14 32.53
CA HIS A 408 2.34 -43.05 33.48
C HIS A 408 0.91 -43.43 33.08
N ILE A 409 0.13 -42.48 32.54
CA ILE A 409 -1.27 -42.70 32.17
C ILE A 409 -1.39 -43.34 30.77
N HIS A 410 -0.73 -42.77 29.77
CA HIS A 410 -0.89 -43.14 28.35
C HIS A 410 0.22 -44.07 27.83
N GLY A 411 1.21 -44.38 28.67
CA GLY A 411 2.25 -45.37 28.40
C GLY A 411 3.57 -44.78 27.88
N TYR A 412 4.65 -45.54 28.10
CA TYR A 412 6.02 -45.14 27.78
C TYR A 412 6.35 -45.12 26.28
N GLN A 413 5.46 -45.63 25.42
CA GLN A 413 5.58 -45.50 23.97
C GLN A 413 5.61 -44.03 23.50
N HIS A 414 5.13 -43.09 24.32
CA HIS A 414 5.14 -41.66 24.05
C HIS A 414 6.46 -40.96 24.43
N ILE A 415 7.51 -41.67 24.88
CA ILE A 415 8.82 -41.04 25.16
C ILE A 415 9.34 -40.21 23.96
N PRO A 416 9.29 -40.69 22.69
CA PRO A 416 9.77 -39.91 21.55
C PRO A 416 8.92 -38.66 21.27
N LEU A 417 7.66 -38.61 21.73
CA LEU A 417 6.71 -37.53 21.45
C LEU A 417 7.27 -36.17 21.89
N PHE A 418 7.71 -36.06 23.14
CA PHE A 418 8.18 -34.78 23.69
C PHE A 418 9.49 -34.31 23.05
N TYR A 419 10.39 -35.25 22.72
CA TYR A 419 11.57 -34.94 21.93
C TYR A 419 11.17 -34.37 20.56
N LYS A 420 10.15 -34.95 19.93
CA LYS A 420 9.68 -34.50 18.62
C LYS A 420 8.97 -33.14 18.67
N LEU A 421 8.07 -32.92 19.63
CA LEU A 421 7.44 -31.61 19.88
C LEU A 421 8.49 -30.52 20.09
N ARG A 422 9.61 -30.85 20.75
CA ARG A 422 10.75 -29.95 20.89
C ARG A 422 11.42 -29.66 19.55
N THR A 423 11.76 -30.71 18.79
CA THR A 423 12.49 -30.55 17.53
C THR A 423 11.70 -29.83 16.43
N THR A 424 10.36 -29.90 16.47
CA THR A 424 9.47 -29.18 15.56
C THR A 424 9.21 -27.73 15.98
N GLY A 425 9.62 -27.34 17.19
CA GLY A 425 9.44 -25.98 17.72
C GLY A 425 8.08 -25.72 18.38
N LEU A 426 7.23 -26.74 18.52
CA LEU A 426 5.96 -26.65 19.26
C LEU A 426 6.16 -26.59 20.78
N LEU A 427 7.27 -27.15 21.28
CA LEU A 427 7.68 -27.08 22.69
C LEU A 427 9.09 -26.49 22.79
N LYS A 428 9.26 -25.42 23.57
CA LYS A 428 10.53 -24.72 23.78
C LYS A 428 10.90 -24.78 25.26
N TYR A 429 12.17 -25.04 25.56
CA TYR A 429 12.68 -24.95 26.93
C TYR A 429 13.14 -23.54 27.23
N ARG A 430 12.72 -23.02 28.38
CA ARG A 430 13.18 -21.74 28.92
C ARG A 430 14.22 -21.99 30.01
N ASN A 431 15.36 -21.29 29.93
CA ASN A 431 16.37 -21.31 30.99
C ASN A 431 15.87 -20.55 32.23
N GLU A 432 15.99 -21.15 33.41
CA GLU A 432 15.65 -20.51 34.69
C GLU A 432 16.66 -19.41 35.04
N TYR A 433 16.50 -18.21 34.48
CA TYR A 433 17.19 -17.03 34.99
C TYR A 433 16.41 -16.47 36.19
N ILE A 434 17.06 -16.47 37.35
CA ILE A 434 16.54 -16.11 38.69
C ILE A 434 15.96 -14.67 38.75
N LEU A 435 16.19 -13.82 37.74
CA LEU A 435 15.81 -12.40 37.72
C LEU A 435 14.37 -12.09 37.26
N HIS A 436 13.56 -13.06 36.84
CA HIS A 436 12.19 -12.81 36.34
C HIS A 436 11.05 -13.31 37.25
N LYS A 437 11.18 -13.14 38.57
CA LYS A 437 10.07 -13.25 39.53
C LYS A 437 9.24 -11.96 39.65
N LEU A 438 8.90 -11.31 38.53
CA LEU A 438 7.99 -10.15 38.52
C LEU A 438 6.63 -10.50 37.88
N PRO A 439 5.51 -9.90 38.33
CA PRO A 439 4.16 -10.36 38.01
C PRO A 439 3.68 -10.00 36.59
N ASN A 440 4.38 -9.09 35.90
CA ASN A 440 4.02 -8.67 34.56
C ASN A 440 4.89 -9.40 33.55
N TRP A 441 4.36 -10.53 33.09
CA TRP A 441 4.94 -11.33 32.03
C TRP A 441 4.64 -10.70 30.68
N SER A 442 5.66 -10.21 29.99
CA SER A 442 5.57 -9.88 28.58
C SER A 442 6.51 -10.79 27.83
N SER A 443 5.97 -11.66 26.97
CA SER A 443 6.73 -12.52 26.06
C SER A 443 7.05 -11.79 24.76
N GLU A 444 8.09 -12.24 24.07
CA GLU A 444 8.42 -11.82 22.71
C GLU A 444 7.24 -12.07 21.78
N TRP A 445 6.62 -13.25 21.91
CA TRP A 445 5.39 -13.58 21.17
C TRP A 445 4.28 -12.58 21.43
N SER A 446 3.96 -12.26 22.69
CA SER A 446 2.89 -11.32 23.04
C SER A 446 3.20 -9.90 22.57
N SER A 447 4.46 -9.44 22.69
CA SER A 447 4.90 -8.15 22.16
C SER A 447 4.70 -8.08 20.64
N ASN A 448 5.08 -9.13 19.90
CA ASN A 448 4.91 -9.20 18.46
C ASN A 448 3.43 -9.33 18.07
N ALA A 449 2.65 -10.11 18.80
CA ALA A 449 1.20 -10.23 18.62
C ALA A 449 0.48 -8.90 18.88
N GLN A 450 0.92 -8.11 19.85
CA GLN A 450 0.39 -6.76 20.08
C GLN A 450 0.81 -5.77 18.99
N LYS A 451 2.08 -5.80 18.53
CA LYS A 451 2.56 -4.97 17.41
C LYS A 451 1.81 -5.26 16.11
N LEU A 452 1.62 -6.55 15.81
CA LEU A 452 0.84 -7.02 14.67
C LEU A 452 -0.68 -6.93 14.93
N LYS A 453 -1.06 -6.58 16.16
CA LYS A 453 -2.44 -6.41 16.64
C LYS A 453 -3.31 -7.64 16.35
N MET A 454 -2.72 -8.80 16.61
CA MET A 454 -3.34 -10.12 16.57
C MET A 454 -4.21 -10.38 17.79
N LEU A 455 -3.97 -9.67 18.90
CA LEU A 455 -4.80 -9.72 20.10
C LEU A 455 -5.86 -8.59 20.04
N PRO A 456 -7.16 -8.91 19.96
CA PRO A 456 -8.23 -7.91 19.94
C PRO A 456 -8.35 -7.25 21.31
N GLY A 457 -7.59 -6.18 21.56
CA GLY A 457 -7.69 -5.41 22.79
C GLY A 457 -9.13 -4.99 23.03
N SER A 458 -9.70 -5.39 24.19
CA SER A 458 -11.09 -5.19 24.66
C SER A 458 -12.01 -4.43 23.69
N LEU A 459 -12.42 -5.08 22.61
CA LEU A 459 -13.45 -4.57 21.70
C LEU A 459 -14.71 -4.28 22.53
N LYS A 460 -15.33 -3.12 22.32
CA LYS A 460 -16.62 -2.79 22.95
C LYS A 460 -17.62 -3.90 22.63
N ARG A 461 -18.46 -4.29 23.60
CA ARG A 461 -19.47 -5.37 23.47
C ARG A 461 -20.35 -5.28 22.21
N SER A 462 -20.49 -4.09 21.61
CA SER A 462 -21.23 -3.88 20.35
C SER A 462 -20.57 -4.46 19.11
N ASP A 463 -19.24 -4.63 19.09
CA ASP A 463 -18.49 -5.17 17.94
C ASP A 463 -18.28 -6.69 18.01
N GLN A 464 -18.60 -7.31 19.15
CA GLN A 464 -18.46 -8.77 19.37
C GLN A 464 -19.34 -9.59 18.41
N ASN A 465 -20.41 -8.99 17.86
CA ASN A 465 -21.29 -9.60 16.87
C ASN A 465 -20.91 -9.29 15.42
N SER A 466 -19.89 -8.47 15.17
CA SER A 466 -19.48 -8.16 13.80
C SER A 466 -18.61 -9.29 13.24
N ARG A 467 -19.12 -10.07 12.28
CA ARG A 467 -18.36 -11.08 11.52
C ARG A 467 -17.30 -10.48 10.59
N THR A 468 -16.94 -9.21 10.80
CA THR A 468 -16.05 -8.43 9.94
C THR A 468 -14.57 -8.66 10.27
N CYS A 469 -14.28 -9.18 11.46
CA CYS A 469 -12.94 -9.50 11.92
C CYS A 469 -12.81 -11.02 12.12
N PRO A 470 -11.82 -11.72 11.52
CA PRO A 470 -11.66 -13.17 11.67
C PRO A 470 -11.49 -13.68 13.09
N SER A 471 -11.28 -12.78 14.07
CA SER A 471 -11.22 -13.16 15.48
C SER A 471 -12.48 -13.82 16.01
N TYR A 472 -13.62 -13.63 15.36
CA TYR A 472 -14.88 -14.29 15.74
C TYR A 472 -14.75 -15.83 15.75
N VAL A 473 -13.84 -16.39 14.95
CA VAL A 473 -13.55 -17.84 14.90
C VAL A 473 -13.00 -18.35 16.23
N PHE A 474 -12.29 -17.51 16.99
CA PHE A 474 -11.67 -17.85 18.28
C PHE A 474 -12.30 -17.04 19.43
N ASN A 475 -13.62 -16.83 19.39
CA ASN A 475 -14.35 -16.05 20.40
C ASN A 475 -13.76 -14.64 20.67
N ASN A 476 -13.27 -13.99 19.62
CA ASN A 476 -12.58 -12.71 19.67
C ASN A 476 -11.30 -12.69 20.54
N ALA A 477 -10.66 -13.84 20.74
CA ALA A 477 -9.40 -13.94 21.48
C ALA A 477 -8.16 -13.71 20.60
N TYR A 478 -8.20 -14.11 19.33
CA TYR A 478 -7.03 -14.09 18.44
C TYR A 478 -7.41 -13.81 16.99
N ILE A 479 -6.60 -13.01 16.28
CA ILE A 479 -6.69 -12.77 14.84
C ILE A 479 -5.54 -13.51 14.16
N PRO A 480 -5.80 -14.46 13.26
CA PRO A 480 -4.77 -15.16 12.50
C PRO A 480 -3.82 -14.21 11.76
N ALA A 481 -2.52 -14.51 11.77
CA ALA A 481 -1.49 -13.66 11.17
C ALA A 481 -1.66 -13.49 9.65
N ILE A 482 -2.27 -14.49 8.98
CA ILE A 482 -2.56 -14.43 7.54
C ILE A 482 -3.62 -13.38 7.18
N TYR A 483 -4.38 -12.89 8.17
CA TYR A 483 -5.25 -11.74 8.01
C TYR A 483 -4.42 -10.45 7.94
N PHE A 484 -3.74 -10.27 6.81
CA PHE A 484 -3.18 -9.00 6.41
C PHE A 484 -4.31 -8.14 5.86
N LYS A 485 -4.87 -7.26 6.69
CA LYS A 485 -5.62 -6.12 6.16
C LYS A 485 -4.59 -5.16 5.53
N MET A 486 -4.24 -5.39 4.27
CA MET A 486 -3.59 -4.37 3.44
C MET A 486 -4.60 -3.23 3.26
N ALA A 487 -4.66 -2.34 4.25
CA ALA A 487 -5.62 -1.23 4.24
C ALA A 487 -4.99 -0.05 3.49
N LEU A 488 -5.09 -0.07 2.16
CA LEU A 488 -4.97 1.06 1.23
C LEU A 488 -5.82 0.74 -0.03
N SER A 489 -6.35 1.75 -0.73
CA SER A 489 -7.24 1.52 -1.87
C SER A 489 -6.50 0.89 -3.07
N PRO A 490 -7.14 0.02 -3.89
CA PRO A 490 -6.49 -0.53 -5.09
C PRO A 490 -6.10 0.51 -6.15
N GLY A 491 -6.71 1.71 -6.12
CA GLY A 491 -6.47 2.77 -7.11
C GLY A 491 -5.39 3.78 -6.71
N ASP A 492 -5.20 4.01 -5.40
CA ASP A 492 -4.22 4.93 -4.85
C ASP A 492 -3.63 4.36 -3.54
N PRO A 493 -2.31 4.03 -3.51
CA PRO A 493 -1.65 3.49 -2.34
C PRO A 493 -1.44 4.52 -1.22
N HIS A 494 -1.97 5.73 -1.34
CA HIS A 494 -1.87 6.76 -0.30
C HIS A 494 -3.22 7.17 0.31
N SER A 495 -4.33 6.57 -0.13
CA SER A 495 -5.68 6.86 0.39
C SER A 495 -6.42 5.58 0.77
N PHE A 496 -7.24 5.67 1.81
CA PHE A 496 -8.18 4.61 2.23
C PHE A 496 -9.50 4.66 1.45
N SER A 497 -9.75 5.74 0.72
CA SER A 497 -11.03 6.00 0.07
C SER A 497 -11.35 5.00 -1.06
N ARG A 498 -12.63 4.79 -1.33
CA ARG A 498 -13.14 3.91 -2.40
C ARG A 498 -14.08 4.68 -3.34
N PRO A 499 -13.56 5.63 -4.14
CA PRO A 499 -14.37 6.53 -4.96
C PRO A 499 -15.13 5.83 -6.11
N GLU A 500 -14.81 4.57 -6.42
CA GLU A 500 -15.57 3.71 -7.33
C GLU A 500 -16.89 3.19 -6.74
N PHE A 501 -17.08 3.33 -5.42
CA PHE A 501 -18.28 2.92 -4.68
C PHE A 501 -19.07 4.11 -4.13
N ALA A 502 -18.39 5.04 -3.48
CA ALA A 502 -18.95 6.28 -2.96
C ALA A 502 -17.95 7.42 -3.16
N ARG A 503 -18.36 8.46 -3.88
CA ARG A 503 -17.53 9.58 -4.30
C ARG A 503 -18.07 10.90 -3.75
N VAL A 504 -17.21 11.70 -3.14
CA VAL A 504 -17.53 13.08 -2.75
C VAL A 504 -17.52 13.96 -4.01
N THR A 505 -18.60 14.69 -4.27
CA THR A 505 -18.73 15.58 -5.44
C THR A 505 -18.74 17.06 -5.07
N ASN A 506 -19.14 17.39 -3.84
CA ASN A 506 -19.12 18.75 -3.32
C ASN A 506 -18.82 18.76 -1.81
N ILE A 507 -18.11 19.79 -1.35
CA ILE A 507 -17.80 20.04 0.06
C ILE A 507 -18.22 21.46 0.44
N HIS A 508 -18.96 21.63 1.54
CA HIS A 508 -19.13 22.92 2.21
C HIS A 508 -18.32 22.94 3.51
N LEU A 509 -17.47 23.95 3.69
CA LEU A 509 -16.67 24.12 4.90
C LEU A 509 -17.15 25.33 5.70
N GLU A 510 -17.57 25.12 6.94
CA GLU A 510 -17.90 26.19 7.88
C GLU A 510 -16.87 26.16 9.01
N LEU A 511 -15.90 27.06 8.99
CA LEU A 511 -14.74 26.98 9.87
C LEU A 511 -14.50 28.28 10.63
N TYR A 512 -14.22 28.15 11.91
CA TYR A 512 -13.68 29.21 12.74
C TYR A 512 -12.17 29.01 12.93
N VAL A 513 -11.42 30.11 12.77
CA VAL A 513 -9.96 30.13 12.91
C VAL A 513 -9.58 30.57 14.33
N ASP A 514 -9.06 29.65 15.12
CA ASP A 514 -8.70 29.88 16.52
C ASP A 514 -7.18 30.02 16.69
N PHE A 515 -6.66 31.24 16.58
CA PHE A 515 -5.23 31.53 16.76
C PHE A 515 -4.71 31.30 18.19
N ASN A 516 -5.59 31.26 19.20
CA ASN A 516 -5.17 31.01 20.58
C ASN A 516 -4.86 29.53 20.79
N ARG A 517 -5.67 28.65 20.18
CA ARG A 517 -5.52 27.19 20.26
C ARG A 517 -4.76 26.60 19.07
N ASN A 518 -4.48 27.39 18.02
CA ASN A 518 -3.92 26.96 16.75
C ASN A 518 -4.73 25.85 16.07
N VAL A 519 -6.06 26.02 16.02
CA VAL A 519 -6.97 25.03 15.41
C VAL A 519 -7.99 25.67 14.49
N LEU A 520 -8.40 24.91 13.47
CA LEU A 520 -9.63 25.15 12.72
C LEU A 520 -10.72 24.28 13.33
N LYS A 521 -11.86 24.89 13.69
CA LYS A 521 -13.00 24.19 14.28
C LYS A 521 -14.28 24.50 13.51
N GLY A 522 -15.12 23.50 13.28
CA GLY A 522 -16.43 23.70 12.67
C GLY A 522 -16.94 22.48 11.93
N ASN A 523 -17.66 22.70 10.83
CA ASN A 523 -18.38 21.67 10.10
C ASN A 523 -17.84 21.48 8.68
N ALA A 524 -17.76 20.23 8.25
CA ALA A 524 -17.64 19.86 6.84
C ALA A 524 -18.90 19.13 6.39
N ILE A 525 -19.60 19.67 5.39
CA ILE A 525 -20.78 19.05 4.79
C ILE A 525 -20.37 18.46 3.44
N LEU A 526 -20.42 17.13 3.32
CA LEU A 526 -20.02 16.40 2.13
C LEU A 526 -21.27 15.97 1.35
N THR A 527 -21.32 16.30 0.06
CA THR A 527 -22.28 15.72 -0.88
C THR A 527 -21.65 14.52 -1.57
N ILE A 528 -22.31 13.37 -1.48
CA ILE A 528 -21.77 12.07 -1.86
C ILE A 528 -22.66 11.44 -2.93
N GLU A 529 -22.05 10.97 -4.01
CA GLU A 529 -22.66 10.06 -4.98
C GLU A 529 -22.24 8.62 -4.66
N LYS A 530 -23.20 7.72 -4.50
CA LYS A 530 -22.95 6.31 -4.15
C LYS A 530 -23.72 5.34 -5.05
N LYS A 531 -23.18 4.13 -5.22
CA LYS A 531 -23.93 3.01 -5.81
C LYS A 531 -25.02 2.55 -4.83
N TYR A 532 -26.10 1.95 -5.35
CA TYR A 532 -27.27 1.56 -4.55
C TYR A 532 -26.92 0.69 -3.33
N SER A 533 -26.13 -0.37 -3.55
CA SER A 533 -25.75 -1.37 -2.54
C SER A 533 -24.79 -0.86 -1.46
N ILE A 534 -24.25 0.35 -1.62
CA ILE A 534 -23.21 0.88 -0.73
C ILE A 534 -23.87 1.63 0.42
N THR A 535 -23.59 1.17 1.65
CA THR A 535 -24.12 1.73 2.89
C THR A 535 -23.11 2.56 3.65
N GLU A 536 -21.87 2.67 3.19
CA GLU A 536 -20.80 3.39 3.88
C GLU A 536 -19.90 4.17 2.93
N ILE A 537 -19.22 5.19 3.45
CA ILE A 537 -18.12 5.89 2.81
C ILE A 537 -16.87 5.80 3.67
N ILE A 538 -15.71 5.71 3.02
CA ILE A 538 -14.40 5.76 3.67
C ILE A 538 -13.72 7.07 3.25
N LEU A 539 -13.37 7.87 4.25
CA LEU A 539 -12.59 9.10 4.15
C LEU A 539 -11.18 8.88 4.72
N ASP A 540 -10.27 9.80 4.42
CA ASP A 540 -8.95 9.86 5.01
C ASP A 540 -8.94 10.82 6.20
N ASN A 541 -8.31 10.41 7.30
CA ASN A 541 -8.20 11.22 8.51
C ASN A 541 -6.76 11.22 9.04
N TYR A 542 -6.22 12.41 9.33
CA TYR A 542 -4.96 12.55 10.04
C TYR A 542 -5.15 13.45 11.25
N ALA A 543 -5.31 12.83 12.43
CA ALA A 543 -5.43 13.50 13.72
C ALA A 543 -6.55 14.57 13.81
N LEU A 544 -7.59 14.50 12.98
CA LEU A 544 -8.78 15.32 13.20
C LEU A 544 -9.55 14.79 14.41
N VAL A 545 -9.98 15.71 15.27
CA VAL A 545 -10.84 15.41 16.41
C VAL A 545 -12.28 15.47 15.93
N ILE A 546 -12.86 14.31 15.62
CA ILE A 546 -14.26 14.20 15.19
C ILE A 546 -15.17 14.31 16.42
N LYS A 547 -16.09 15.28 16.42
CA LYS A 547 -17.05 15.50 17.50
C LYS A 547 -18.34 14.72 17.25
N ARG A 548 -18.96 14.93 16.08
CA ARG A 548 -20.16 14.19 15.66
C ARG A 548 -20.25 14.09 14.15
N VAL A 549 -21.00 13.10 13.67
CA VAL A 549 -21.39 12.98 12.27
C VAL A 549 -22.91 12.89 12.20
N THR A 550 -23.55 13.73 11.40
CA THR A 550 -25.00 13.82 11.29
C THR A 550 -25.47 13.89 9.84
N ASN A 551 -26.74 13.58 9.60
CA ASN A 551 -27.42 13.96 8.38
C ASN A 551 -27.78 15.46 8.48
N PRO A 552 -27.36 16.33 7.53
CA PRO A 552 -27.60 17.77 7.63
C PRO A 552 -29.07 18.17 7.44
N VAL A 553 -29.93 17.27 6.96
CA VAL A 553 -31.36 17.55 6.73
C VAL A 553 -32.21 17.00 7.87
N THR A 554 -31.99 15.75 8.27
CA THR A 554 -32.79 15.10 9.32
C THR A 554 -32.20 15.25 10.73
N GLU A 555 -30.99 15.80 10.83
CA GLU A 555 -30.18 15.89 12.07
C GLU A 555 -29.86 14.54 12.74
N GLU A 556 -30.17 13.42 12.06
CA GLU A 556 -29.91 12.06 12.55
C GLU A 556 -28.41 11.82 12.73
N ILE A 557 -28.02 11.26 13.88
CA ILE A 557 -26.62 10.91 14.18
C ILE A 557 -26.22 9.66 13.39
N LEU A 558 -25.18 9.78 12.58
CA LEU A 558 -24.64 8.70 11.78
C LEU A 558 -23.51 7.99 12.52
N LYS A 559 -23.52 6.65 12.47
CA LYS A 559 -22.45 5.84 13.07
C LYS A 559 -21.18 5.96 12.25
N TYR A 560 -20.05 6.11 12.93
CA TYR A 560 -18.74 6.15 12.30
C TYR A 560 -17.70 5.39 13.12
N SER A 561 -16.59 5.03 12.47
CA SER A 561 -15.41 4.43 13.10
C SER A 561 -14.14 5.02 12.51
N ILE A 562 -13.11 5.17 13.35
CA ILE A 562 -11.77 5.59 12.94
C ILE A 562 -10.85 4.37 13.07
N GLY A 563 -10.18 4.04 11.99
CA GLY A 563 -9.28 2.90 11.88
C GLY A 563 -7.95 3.13 12.58
N ARG A 564 -7.06 2.15 12.43
CA ARG A 564 -5.71 2.18 13.02
C ARG A 564 -4.85 3.27 12.34
N GLN A 565 -3.95 3.88 13.12
CA GLN A 565 -2.94 4.80 12.58
C GLN A 565 -1.98 4.06 11.64
N HIS A 566 -1.79 4.62 10.46
CA HIS A 566 -0.87 4.25 9.38
C HIS A 566 0.05 5.46 9.08
N ILE A 567 1.10 5.27 8.28
CA ILE A 567 2.02 6.36 7.90
C ILE A 567 1.31 7.51 7.16
N VAL A 568 0.23 7.20 6.42
CA VAL A 568 -0.62 8.19 5.73
C VAL A 568 -1.83 8.67 6.54
N GLY A 569 -1.95 8.31 7.82
CA GLY A 569 -3.12 8.64 8.66
C GLY A 569 -3.99 7.43 8.99
N SER A 570 -5.30 7.60 9.10
CA SER A 570 -6.26 6.56 9.51
C SER A 570 -7.49 6.58 8.61
N SER A 571 -8.12 5.41 8.41
CA SER A 571 -9.39 5.32 7.69
C SER A 571 -10.53 5.88 8.54
N PHE A 572 -11.38 6.72 7.98
CA PHE A 572 -12.56 7.26 8.65
C PHE A 572 -13.83 6.78 7.93
N THR A 573 -14.45 5.73 8.47
CA THR A 573 -15.60 5.06 7.86
C THR A 573 -16.90 5.57 8.48
N ILE A 574 -17.84 5.99 7.64
CA ILE A 574 -19.13 6.57 8.05
C ILE A 574 -20.27 5.78 7.40
N GLN A 575 -21.27 5.38 8.18
CA GLN A 575 -22.51 4.79 7.69
C GLN A 575 -23.36 5.89 7.03
N LEU A 576 -23.77 5.66 5.78
CA LEU A 576 -24.54 6.60 4.98
C LEU A 576 -26.05 6.42 5.24
N PRO A 577 -26.85 7.49 5.13
CA PRO A 577 -28.31 7.39 5.27
C PRO A 577 -28.91 6.44 4.23
N GLN A 578 -29.86 5.61 4.65
CA GLN A 578 -30.65 4.78 3.72
C GLN A 578 -31.61 5.68 2.94
N THR A 579 -31.67 5.50 1.62
CA THR A 579 -32.52 6.31 0.74
C THR A 579 -33.73 5.47 0.31
N GLU A 580 -34.93 5.83 0.79
CA GLU A 580 -36.19 5.20 0.40
C GLU A 580 -36.72 5.76 -0.94
N GLU A 581 -35.93 5.66 -2.03
CA GLU A 581 -36.44 6.05 -3.35
C GLU A 581 -37.00 4.83 -4.10
N LYS A 582 -38.29 4.89 -4.45
CA LYS A 582 -39.08 3.86 -5.17
C LYS A 582 -38.72 3.69 -6.66
N TYR A 583 -37.70 4.38 -7.17
CA TYR A 583 -37.31 4.35 -8.58
C TYR A 583 -35.85 3.93 -8.75
N VAL A 584 -35.60 3.04 -9.71
CA VAL A 584 -34.29 2.45 -10.02
C VAL A 584 -33.38 3.51 -10.67
N ARG A 585 -32.64 4.28 -9.87
CA ARG A 585 -31.45 5.03 -10.33
C ARG A 585 -30.20 4.19 -10.10
N VAL A 586 -29.23 4.26 -11.02
CA VAL A 586 -27.94 3.56 -10.90
C VAL A 586 -27.04 4.19 -9.82
N THR A 587 -27.22 5.50 -9.56
CA THR A 587 -26.43 6.29 -8.60
C THR A 587 -27.33 7.15 -7.71
N PHE A 588 -27.07 7.14 -6.41
CA PHE A 588 -27.82 7.87 -5.38
C PHE A 588 -26.98 9.01 -4.81
N ARG A 589 -27.64 10.09 -4.41
CA ARG A 589 -26.99 11.23 -3.74
C ARG A 589 -27.44 11.34 -2.30
N CYS A 590 -26.50 11.54 -1.40
CA CYS A 590 -26.78 11.88 0.00
C CYS A 590 -25.83 12.98 0.49
N LYS A 591 -26.14 13.54 1.66
CA LYS A 591 -25.26 14.48 2.34
C LYS A 591 -24.98 13.99 3.76
N ILE A 592 -23.77 14.28 4.23
CA ILE A 592 -23.37 14.07 5.62
C ILE A 592 -22.70 15.34 6.13
N GLN A 593 -22.85 15.64 7.42
CA GLN A 593 -22.18 16.73 8.11
C GLN A 593 -21.27 16.16 9.18
N ILE A 594 -20.04 16.66 9.23
CA ILE A 594 -19.01 16.21 10.16
C ILE A 594 -18.58 17.44 10.96
N GLU A 595 -18.85 17.44 12.27
CA GLU A 595 -18.32 18.44 13.20
C GLU A 595 -16.94 17.97 13.66
N TYR A 596 -15.92 18.81 13.47
CA TYR A 596 -14.54 18.43 13.75
C TYR A 596 -13.67 19.62 14.18
N GLU A 597 -12.50 19.30 14.71
CA GLU A 597 -11.42 20.24 15.01
C GLU A 597 -10.09 19.66 14.50
N THR A 598 -9.21 20.50 13.96
CA THR A 598 -7.85 20.09 13.56
C THR A 598 -6.94 19.96 14.79
N SER A 599 -5.86 19.16 14.69
CA SER A 599 -4.81 19.17 15.71
C SER A 599 -3.91 20.43 15.57
N PRO A 600 -3.46 21.04 16.68
CA PRO A 600 -2.46 22.12 16.67
C PRO A 600 -1.14 21.74 16.00
N GLU A 601 -0.82 20.44 16.00
CA GLU A 601 0.36 19.82 15.41
C GLU A 601 0.11 19.33 13.97
N SER A 602 -0.98 19.77 13.32
CA SER A 602 -1.30 19.37 11.95
C SER A 602 -0.12 19.67 11.01
N PRO A 603 0.39 18.67 10.25
CA PRO A 603 1.50 18.86 9.32
C PRO A 603 1.13 19.76 8.12
N ALA A 604 -0.16 20.02 7.94
CA ALA A 604 -0.70 20.85 6.87
C ALA A 604 -0.81 22.33 7.26
N LEU A 605 -0.87 22.67 8.55
CA LEU A 605 -1.19 24.02 9.02
C LEU A 605 0.03 24.72 9.63
N TYR A 606 0.42 25.84 9.03
CA TYR A 606 1.52 26.67 9.49
C TYR A 606 0.94 27.86 10.27
N TRP A 607 0.98 27.74 11.59
CA TRP A 607 0.61 28.81 12.51
C TRP A 607 1.84 29.66 12.85
N LEU A 608 1.83 30.91 12.42
CA LEU A 608 2.87 31.89 12.69
C LEU A 608 2.45 32.81 13.82
N THR A 609 3.37 33.03 14.75
CA THR A 609 3.25 34.07 15.78
C THR A 609 3.43 35.46 15.17
N PRO A 610 2.98 36.54 15.84
CA PRO A 610 3.24 37.91 15.40
C PRO A 610 4.72 38.20 15.12
N ALA A 611 5.65 37.60 15.88
CA ALA A 611 7.08 37.82 15.65
C ALA A 611 7.59 37.23 14.31
N GLN A 612 6.86 36.30 13.71
CA GLN A 612 7.24 35.63 12.46
C GLN A 612 6.60 36.28 11.21
N THR A 613 5.70 37.25 11.40
CA THR A 613 5.05 38.01 10.33
C THR A 613 5.86 39.25 9.95
N ALA A 614 5.62 39.81 8.76
CA ALA A 614 6.35 40.97 8.26
C ALA A 614 6.10 42.22 9.11
N ASP A 615 4.84 42.44 9.50
CA ASP A 615 4.40 43.61 10.25
C ASP A 615 4.65 43.48 11.76
N GLY A 616 4.84 42.26 12.27
CA GLY A 616 5.18 42.03 13.69
C GLY A 616 4.00 42.13 14.66
N THR A 617 2.77 42.36 14.16
CA THR A 617 1.61 42.76 14.98
C THR A 617 0.60 41.66 15.20
N HIS A 618 0.27 40.89 14.16
CA HIS A 618 -0.77 39.85 14.18
C HIS A 618 -0.19 38.49 13.75
N PRO A 619 -0.77 37.37 14.21
CA PRO A 619 -0.39 36.04 13.75
C PRO A 619 -0.82 35.81 12.28
N PHE A 620 -0.35 34.71 11.69
CA PHE A 620 -0.69 34.30 10.34
C PHE A 620 -0.91 32.79 10.26
N LEU A 621 -1.90 32.34 9.49
CA LEU A 621 -2.15 30.94 9.21
C LEU A 621 -1.98 30.69 7.70
N LEU A 622 -1.30 29.60 7.34
CA LEU A 622 -1.26 29.07 5.98
C LEU A 622 -1.49 27.56 6.00
N SER A 623 -2.39 27.05 5.16
CA SER A 623 -2.47 25.61 4.90
C SER A 623 -1.63 25.22 3.69
N ASN A 624 -0.90 24.10 3.77
CA ASN A 624 -0.30 23.42 2.62
C ASN A 624 -0.74 21.95 2.64
N ASN A 625 -1.74 21.64 1.80
CA ASN A 625 -2.41 20.34 1.80
C ASN A 625 -1.68 19.28 0.95
N LYS A 626 -0.54 19.63 0.36
CA LYS A 626 0.21 18.72 -0.49
C LYS A 626 1.01 17.69 0.31
N LEU A 627 1.13 16.46 -0.15
CA LEU A 627 0.37 15.83 -1.23
C LEU A 627 -0.90 15.17 -0.67
N THR A 628 -0.80 14.60 0.53
CA THR A 628 -1.84 13.83 1.21
C THR A 628 -2.15 14.43 2.58
N PHE A 629 -2.13 15.76 2.67
CA PHE A 629 -2.28 16.47 3.94
C PHE A 629 -3.61 17.22 4.07
N ALA A 630 -4.46 17.22 3.04
CA ALA A 630 -5.81 17.76 3.15
C ALA A 630 -6.62 17.05 4.26
N ARG A 631 -6.38 15.74 4.44
CA ARG A 631 -6.93 14.92 5.53
C ARG A 631 -6.56 15.37 6.95
N ALA A 632 -5.60 16.28 7.10
CA ALA A 632 -5.21 16.90 8.37
C ALA A 632 -5.83 18.30 8.57
N VAL A 633 -6.62 18.78 7.61
CA VAL A 633 -7.29 20.09 7.61
C VAL A 633 -8.81 19.95 7.56
N PHE A 634 -9.34 19.00 6.77
CA PHE A 634 -10.76 18.71 6.69
C PHE A 634 -11.03 17.25 6.30
N PRO A 635 -12.15 16.64 6.75
CA PRO A 635 -12.53 15.29 6.35
C PRO A 635 -12.78 15.20 4.85
N CYS A 636 -12.03 14.36 4.14
CA CYS A 636 -12.16 14.20 2.69
C CYS A 636 -11.66 12.85 2.19
N GLN A 637 -11.95 12.55 0.92
CA GLN A 637 -11.25 11.49 0.18
C GLN A 637 -9.96 12.11 -0.37
N ASP A 638 -8.87 11.94 0.36
CA ASP A 638 -7.63 12.67 0.13
C ASP A 638 -6.73 11.94 -0.87
N THR A 639 -7.24 11.87 -2.10
CA THR A 639 -6.61 11.28 -3.28
C THR A 639 -6.79 12.23 -4.46
N PRO A 640 -5.78 12.39 -5.32
CA PRO A 640 -5.92 13.25 -6.50
C PRO A 640 -6.89 12.66 -7.54
N SER A 641 -7.32 11.40 -7.40
CA SER A 641 -8.37 10.77 -8.22
C SER A 641 -9.78 11.29 -7.95
N VAL A 642 -10.00 11.95 -6.82
CA VAL A 642 -11.28 12.58 -6.45
C VAL A 642 -11.17 14.08 -6.62
N LYS A 643 -12.04 14.64 -7.48
CA LYS A 643 -12.22 16.08 -7.62
C LYS A 643 -13.64 16.46 -7.20
N PHE A 644 -13.74 17.60 -6.52
CA PHE A 644 -15.02 18.13 -6.03
C PHE A 644 -15.07 19.64 -6.21
N SER A 645 -16.28 20.17 -6.33
CA SER A 645 -16.52 21.61 -6.14
C SER A 645 -16.58 21.91 -4.64
N TYR A 646 -16.33 23.15 -4.21
CA TYR A 646 -16.51 23.48 -2.81
C TYR A 646 -16.99 24.91 -2.56
N THR A 647 -17.63 25.10 -1.43
CA THR A 647 -17.95 26.41 -0.86
C THR A 647 -17.39 26.48 0.54
N ALA A 648 -17.08 27.68 1.01
CA ALA A 648 -16.56 27.84 2.36
C ALA A 648 -17.09 29.12 3.01
N THR A 649 -17.36 29.02 4.31
CA THR A 649 -17.73 30.10 5.21
C THR A 649 -16.68 30.13 6.30
N ILE A 650 -15.77 31.11 6.24
CA ILE A 650 -14.64 31.21 7.16
C ILE A 650 -14.85 32.38 8.12
N MET A 651 -14.89 32.07 9.41
CA MET A 651 -15.03 33.02 10.51
C MET A 651 -13.67 33.33 11.12
N VAL A 652 -13.33 34.62 11.17
CA VAL A 652 -12.05 35.12 11.71
C VAL A 652 -12.28 36.35 12.58
N PRO A 653 -11.33 36.73 13.47
CA PRO A 653 -11.43 37.99 14.20
C PRO A 653 -11.43 39.23 13.28
N LYS A 654 -11.94 40.36 13.77
CA LYS A 654 -12.20 41.61 13.01
C LYS A 654 -11.04 42.14 12.16
N ASP A 655 -9.78 41.88 12.52
CA ASP A 655 -8.60 42.45 11.86
C ASP A 655 -7.88 41.48 10.90
N PHE A 656 -8.55 40.38 10.55
CA PHE A 656 -8.02 39.38 9.62
C PHE A 656 -8.73 39.39 8.27
N THR A 657 -7.92 39.13 7.24
CA THR A 657 -8.33 38.87 5.87
C THR A 657 -8.16 37.38 5.60
N VAL A 658 -9.17 36.78 4.96
CA VAL A 658 -9.12 35.37 4.54
C VAL A 658 -8.90 35.31 3.04
N ILE A 659 -8.00 34.43 2.63
CA ILE A 659 -7.78 34.06 1.24
C ILE A 659 -7.95 32.56 1.14
N MET A 660 -8.67 32.13 0.11
CA MET A 660 -8.78 30.73 -0.23
C MET A 660 -8.53 30.52 -1.72
N SER A 661 -8.30 29.28 -2.10
CA SER A 661 -8.22 28.81 -3.49
C SER A 661 -9.59 28.80 -4.20
N ALA A 662 -10.39 29.86 -4.00
CA ALA A 662 -11.78 30.00 -4.41
C ALA A 662 -12.14 31.49 -4.60
N LEU A 663 -13.19 31.77 -5.37
CA LEU A 663 -13.67 33.14 -5.58
C LEU A 663 -14.40 33.64 -4.33
N SER A 664 -13.93 34.76 -3.77
CA SER A 664 -14.64 35.47 -2.70
C SER A 664 -15.97 36.02 -3.23
N GLN A 665 -17.08 35.71 -2.54
CA GLN A 665 -18.42 36.15 -2.88
C GLN A 665 -18.81 37.37 -2.03
N ASN A 666 -18.95 37.16 -0.72
CA ASN A 666 -19.44 38.16 0.23
C ASN A 666 -18.52 38.21 1.46
N VAL A 667 -18.35 39.39 2.03
CA VAL A 667 -17.64 39.62 3.29
C VAL A 667 -18.58 40.35 4.25
N PHE A 668 -18.96 39.68 5.33
CA PHE A 668 -19.79 40.25 6.38
C PHE A 668 -18.90 40.67 7.55
N LYS A 669 -18.80 41.98 7.79
CA LYS A 669 -18.00 42.54 8.87
C LYS A 669 -18.89 42.79 10.08
N ASN A 670 -18.58 42.18 11.22
CA ASN A 670 -19.27 42.41 12.49
C ASN A 670 -18.32 43.07 13.51
N SER A 671 -18.84 43.44 14.69
CA SER A 671 -18.06 44.16 15.72
C SER A 671 -16.92 43.33 16.32
N GLN A 672 -17.02 41.99 16.31
CA GLN A 672 -16.02 41.07 16.89
C GLN A 672 -15.39 40.10 15.88
N VAL A 673 -16.16 39.64 14.89
CA VAL A 673 -15.74 38.64 13.89
C VAL A 673 -16.13 39.06 12.48
N ASN A 674 -15.30 38.69 11.51
CA ASN A 674 -15.60 38.78 10.08
C ASN A 674 -15.92 37.40 9.54
N LEU A 675 -16.87 37.34 8.60
CA LEU A 675 -17.29 36.12 7.93
C LEU A 675 -17.06 36.28 6.43
N TYR A 676 -16.29 35.36 5.85
CA TYR A 676 -15.92 35.34 4.44
C TYR A 676 -16.55 34.14 3.74
N ASN A 677 -17.28 34.40 2.65
CA ASN A 677 -17.90 33.38 1.82
C ASN A 677 -17.14 33.17 0.52
N PHE A 678 -16.84 31.92 0.20
CA PHE A 678 -16.10 31.52 -0.99
C PHE A 678 -16.84 30.47 -1.82
N LEU A 679 -16.65 30.54 -3.15
CA LEU A 679 -17.17 29.58 -4.12
C LEU A 679 -16.06 29.12 -5.06
N GLN A 680 -15.83 27.82 -5.11
CA GLN A 680 -15.05 27.14 -6.15
C GLN A 680 -15.97 26.23 -6.94
N ALA A 681 -16.49 26.75 -8.05
CA ALA A 681 -17.41 26.02 -8.92
C ALA A 681 -16.71 24.94 -9.75
N LYS A 682 -15.43 25.14 -10.11
CA LYS A 682 -14.64 24.17 -10.89
C LYS A 682 -14.16 23.05 -9.97
N GLN A 683 -14.24 21.81 -10.43
CA GLN A 683 -13.82 20.67 -9.63
C GLN A 683 -12.29 20.67 -9.44
N VAL A 684 -11.86 20.53 -8.20
CA VAL A 684 -10.46 20.50 -7.78
C VAL A 684 -10.19 19.30 -6.88
N ALA A 685 -8.94 18.82 -6.85
CA ALA A 685 -8.52 17.78 -5.92
C ALA A 685 -8.32 18.34 -4.50
N SER A 686 -8.35 17.45 -3.49
CA SER A 686 -8.22 17.80 -2.07
C SER A 686 -6.98 18.65 -1.76
N TYR A 687 -5.82 18.28 -2.33
CA TYR A 687 -4.55 18.97 -2.10
C TYR A 687 -4.53 20.43 -2.59
N ALA A 688 -5.45 20.81 -3.48
CA ALA A 688 -5.51 22.15 -4.06
C ALA A 688 -6.31 23.14 -3.21
N VAL A 689 -7.06 22.66 -2.21
CA VAL A 689 -7.78 23.52 -1.25
C VAL A 689 -6.75 24.22 -0.37
N THR A 690 -6.74 25.54 -0.34
CA THR A 690 -5.83 26.35 0.47
C THR A 690 -6.59 27.39 1.27
N ILE A 691 -6.16 27.63 2.50
CA ILE A 691 -6.62 28.67 3.43
C ILE A 691 -5.40 29.46 3.88
N ALA A 692 -5.45 30.78 3.73
CA ALA A 692 -4.52 31.72 4.32
C ALA A 692 -5.28 32.79 5.10
N VAL A 693 -4.83 33.09 6.31
CA VAL A 693 -5.48 34.05 7.21
C VAL A 693 -4.42 34.90 7.88
N GLY A 694 -4.52 36.21 7.69
CA GLY A 694 -3.55 37.15 8.26
C GLY A 694 -4.06 38.58 8.20
N SER A 695 -3.27 39.51 8.76
CA SER A 695 -3.51 40.94 8.60
C SER A 695 -3.00 41.38 7.23
N LEU A 696 -3.79 41.07 6.18
CA LEU A 696 -3.43 41.34 4.79
C LEU A 696 -4.22 42.52 4.23
N GLN A 697 -3.51 43.45 3.59
CA GLN A 697 -4.10 44.48 2.74
C GLN A 697 -4.39 43.89 1.36
N LYS A 698 -5.45 44.40 0.73
CA LYS A 698 -5.86 44.04 -0.62
C LYS A 698 -5.79 45.29 -1.49
N GLU A 699 -5.00 45.21 -2.56
CA GLU A 699 -4.93 46.26 -3.59
C GLU A 699 -5.33 45.70 -4.96
N HIS A 700 -5.94 46.55 -5.79
CA HIS A 700 -6.38 46.16 -7.12
C HIS A 700 -5.24 46.37 -8.14
N LEU A 701 -4.86 45.31 -8.86
CA LEU A 701 -3.88 45.38 -9.95
C LEU A 701 -4.54 45.63 -11.30
N SER A 702 -5.68 44.98 -11.56
CA SER A 702 -6.45 45.11 -12.79
C SER A 702 -7.93 44.76 -12.56
N THR A 703 -8.75 44.81 -13.62
CA THR A 703 -10.18 44.42 -13.55
C THR A 703 -10.41 42.98 -13.09
N ARG A 704 -9.39 42.11 -13.15
CA ARG A 704 -9.48 40.69 -12.79
C ARG A 704 -8.33 40.22 -11.89
N SER A 705 -7.62 41.14 -11.23
CA SER A 705 -6.41 40.78 -10.47
C SER A 705 -6.23 41.67 -9.26
N ASN A 706 -5.88 41.05 -8.15
CA ASN A 706 -5.69 41.66 -6.84
C ASN A 706 -4.36 41.21 -6.24
N VAL A 707 -3.72 42.07 -5.47
CA VAL A 707 -2.56 41.69 -4.67
C VAL A 707 -2.91 41.74 -3.20
N PHE A 708 -2.49 40.71 -2.48
CA PHE A 708 -2.65 40.58 -1.05
C PHE A 708 -1.28 40.51 -0.40
N ALA A 709 -1.01 41.38 0.56
CA ALA A 709 0.25 41.39 1.30
C ALA A 709 0.08 42.06 2.67
N GLU A 710 1.00 41.77 3.59
CA GLU A 710 1.16 42.57 4.81
C GLU A 710 1.55 44.01 4.46
N LYS A 711 1.24 44.97 5.35
CA LYS A 711 1.40 46.41 5.08
C LYS A 711 2.83 46.76 4.66
N LYS A 712 3.83 46.07 5.21
CA LYS A 712 5.23 46.25 4.87
C LYS A 712 5.56 46.02 3.38
N PHE A 713 4.87 45.08 2.72
CA PHE A 713 5.21 44.65 1.36
C PHE A 713 4.19 45.07 0.29
N ILE A 714 3.02 45.60 0.68
CA ILE A 714 1.93 45.89 -0.25
C ILE A 714 2.34 46.81 -1.41
N ASN A 715 3.01 47.92 -1.13
CA ASN A 715 3.43 48.88 -2.15
C ASN A 715 4.43 48.26 -3.14
N GLU A 716 5.38 47.48 -2.62
CA GLU A 716 6.37 46.78 -3.43
C GLU A 716 5.72 45.70 -4.30
N ALA A 717 4.72 45.01 -3.77
CA ALA A 717 3.96 43.99 -4.47
C ALA A 717 3.11 44.57 -5.61
N VAL A 718 2.44 45.72 -5.38
CA VAL A 718 1.69 46.46 -6.42
C VAL A 718 2.60 46.87 -7.57
N ASN A 719 3.81 47.33 -7.26
CA ASN A 719 4.79 47.72 -8.28
C ASN A 719 5.37 46.53 -9.05
N THR A 720 5.43 45.36 -8.41
CA THR A 720 6.05 44.14 -8.99
C THR A 720 5.07 43.37 -9.90
N PHE A 721 3.80 43.27 -9.52
CA PHE A 721 2.82 42.40 -10.19
C PHE A 721 1.75 43.19 -10.93
N HIS A 722 1.33 42.70 -12.10
CA HIS A 722 0.36 43.40 -12.96
C HIS A 722 -0.81 42.54 -13.44
N ARG A 723 -0.71 41.21 -13.35
CA ARG A 723 -1.73 40.25 -13.82
C ARG A 723 -1.73 39.04 -12.86
N TYR A 724 -2.92 38.51 -12.55
CA TYR A 724 -3.24 37.45 -11.57
C TYR A 724 -3.47 37.89 -10.12
N ASP A 725 -4.31 37.15 -9.40
CA ASP A 725 -4.43 37.31 -7.96
C ASP A 725 -3.17 36.73 -7.29
N VAL A 726 -2.46 37.55 -6.53
CA VAL A 726 -1.19 37.18 -5.89
C VAL A 726 -1.28 37.43 -4.40
N CYS A 727 -0.84 36.46 -3.59
CA CYS A 727 -0.64 36.64 -2.16
C CYS A 727 0.83 36.55 -1.81
N VAL A 728 1.40 37.64 -1.31
CA VAL A 728 2.76 37.67 -0.78
C VAL A 728 2.74 37.10 0.63
N LEU A 729 3.53 36.05 0.84
CA LEU A 729 3.66 35.35 2.12
C LEU A 729 4.55 36.14 3.10
N PRO A 730 4.48 35.82 4.40
CA PRO A 730 5.45 36.31 5.38
C PRO A 730 6.90 35.94 5.03
N PRO A 731 7.91 36.75 5.43
CA PRO A 731 9.31 36.58 5.03
C PRO A 731 9.90 35.21 5.31
N CYS A 732 9.52 34.61 6.44
CA CYS A 732 10.04 33.31 6.88
C CYS A 732 9.74 32.16 5.88
N PHE A 733 8.81 32.35 4.94
CA PHE A 733 8.59 31.49 3.78
C PHE A 733 9.50 31.91 2.60
N GLY A 734 10.79 31.58 2.66
CA GLY A 734 11.73 32.00 1.61
C GLY A 734 11.77 31.15 0.34
N HIS A 735 11.34 29.89 0.39
CA HIS A 735 11.19 28.97 -0.75
C HIS A 735 10.02 28.03 -0.41
N PHE A 736 8.80 28.52 -0.60
CA PHE A 736 7.58 27.80 -0.24
C PHE A 736 6.64 27.80 -1.46
N GLU A 737 6.34 26.61 -1.98
CA GLU A 737 5.43 26.43 -3.10
C GLU A 737 4.05 26.03 -2.58
N VAL A 738 3.09 26.95 -2.61
CA VAL A 738 1.67 26.62 -2.49
C VAL A 738 1.05 26.78 -3.86
N GLU A 739 0.72 25.65 -4.46
CA GLU A 739 0.02 25.63 -5.74
C GLU A 739 -1.46 25.60 -5.44
N CYS A 740 -2.16 26.64 -5.88
CA CYS A 740 -3.59 26.65 -5.76
C CYS A 740 -4.26 27.35 -6.94
N PRO A 741 -5.50 26.92 -7.27
CA PRO A 741 -6.30 27.63 -8.23
C PRO A 741 -6.68 29.01 -7.70
N CYS A 742 -6.87 29.94 -8.63
CA CYS A 742 -7.31 31.33 -8.42
C CYS A 742 -6.26 32.29 -7.86
N VAL A 743 -5.46 31.93 -6.84
CA VAL A 743 -4.47 32.83 -6.21
C VAL A 743 -3.07 32.21 -6.28
N VAL A 744 -2.04 32.99 -6.57
CA VAL A 744 -0.64 32.52 -6.52
C VAL A 744 0.01 32.99 -5.23
N PHE A 745 0.46 32.06 -4.38
CA PHE A 745 1.22 32.39 -3.18
C PHE A 745 2.70 32.50 -3.51
N LEU A 746 3.31 33.65 -3.19
CA LEU A 746 4.70 33.94 -3.51
C LEU A 746 5.46 34.36 -2.27
N SER A 747 6.75 33.99 -2.23
CA SER A 747 7.68 34.51 -1.23
C SER A 747 7.96 36.00 -1.49
N PRO A 748 8.13 36.83 -0.44
CA PRO A 748 8.46 38.23 -0.61
C PRO A 748 9.86 38.44 -1.22
N ILE A 749 10.71 37.40 -1.30
CA ILE A 749 11.99 37.48 -2.01
C ILE A 749 11.81 37.75 -3.52
N LEU A 750 10.64 37.41 -4.07
CA LEU A 750 10.33 37.60 -5.48
C LEU A 750 9.84 39.03 -5.79
N LEU A 751 9.67 39.85 -4.76
CA LEU A 751 9.41 41.28 -4.90
C LEU A 751 10.64 41.97 -5.51
N CYS A 752 10.43 43.03 -6.28
CA CYS A 752 11.40 43.66 -7.20
C CYS A 752 11.53 43.02 -8.60
N GLY A 753 10.80 41.95 -8.89
CA GLY A 753 10.40 41.59 -10.26
C GLY A 753 11.49 41.12 -11.21
N ASP A 754 12.54 40.47 -10.71
CA ASP A 754 13.58 39.92 -11.60
C ASP A 754 13.10 38.74 -12.45
N ASP A 755 13.92 38.37 -13.44
CA ASP A 755 13.69 37.23 -14.32
C ASP A 755 13.48 35.89 -13.58
N SER A 756 14.00 35.76 -12.35
CA SER A 756 13.81 34.57 -11.50
C SER A 756 12.40 34.51 -10.89
N SER A 757 11.83 35.67 -10.53
CA SER A 757 10.43 35.84 -10.13
C SER A 757 9.48 35.51 -11.28
N ILE A 758 9.79 35.98 -12.49
CA ILE A 758 9.00 35.67 -13.70
C ILE A 758 9.00 34.16 -13.97
N SER A 759 10.16 33.52 -13.80
CA SER A 759 10.31 32.08 -14.01
C SER A 759 9.43 31.24 -13.07
N SER A 760 9.46 31.56 -11.78
CA SER A 760 8.66 30.88 -10.76
C SER A 760 7.16 31.11 -10.98
N LEU A 761 6.77 32.34 -11.34
CA LEU A 761 5.39 32.67 -11.66
C LEU A 761 4.88 31.93 -12.90
N ALA A 762 5.70 31.81 -13.95
CA ALA A 762 5.33 31.10 -15.17
C ALA A 762 5.05 29.60 -14.92
N ILE A 763 5.86 28.95 -14.09
CA ILE A 763 5.63 27.54 -13.69
C ILE A 763 4.34 27.43 -12.87
N SER A 764 4.11 28.33 -11.91
CA SER A 764 2.87 28.35 -11.12
C SER A 764 1.62 28.57 -11.99
N ILE A 765 1.72 29.43 -13.01
CA ILE A 765 0.66 29.64 -14.00
C ILE A 765 0.42 28.34 -14.80
N ALA A 766 1.48 27.67 -15.24
CA ALA A 766 1.38 26.41 -16.00
C ALA A 766 0.66 25.30 -15.23
N GLN A 767 0.75 25.29 -13.89
CA GLN A 767 0.06 24.31 -13.02
C GLN A 767 -1.46 24.45 -13.03
N SER A 768 -1.98 25.62 -13.44
CA SER A 768 -3.41 25.80 -13.71
C SER A 768 -3.94 24.79 -14.74
N TRP A 769 -3.08 24.38 -15.70
CA TRP A 769 -3.38 23.31 -16.64
C TRP A 769 -2.85 21.96 -16.17
N ALA A 770 -1.53 21.85 -16.01
CA ALA A 770 -0.85 20.63 -15.60
C ALA A 770 -0.84 20.52 -14.07
N GLY A 771 -1.84 19.85 -13.51
CA GLY A 771 -2.02 19.75 -12.07
C GLY A 771 -3.46 19.99 -11.67
N HIS A 772 -3.98 21.19 -11.90
CA HIS A 772 -5.34 21.56 -11.49
C HIS A 772 -6.41 21.13 -12.51
N LEU A 773 -6.23 21.46 -13.79
CA LEU A 773 -7.17 21.09 -14.84
C LEU A 773 -7.07 19.60 -15.16
N VAL A 774 -5.87 19.12 -15.49
CA VAL A 774 -5.56 17.69 -15.67
C VAL A 774 -4.69 17.25 -14.51
N THR A 775 -5.14 16.24 -13.76
CA THR A 775 -4.48 15.79 -12.53
C THR A 775 -3.96 14.37 -12.69
N CYS A 776 -2.89 13.99 -11.97
CA CYS A 776 -2.48 12.60 -11.89
C CYS A 776 -3.50 11.76 -11.09
N ALA A 777 -3.71 10.50 -11.47
CA ALA A 777 -4.62 9.60 -10.75
C ALA A 777 -4.12 9.26 -9.32
N ASN A 778 -2.81 9.17 -9.15
CA ASN A 778 -2.12 9.00 -7.86
C ASN A 778 -0.67 9.53 -7.99
N TYR A 779 0.07 9.55 -6.88
CA TYR A 779 1.41 10.17 -6.85
C TYR A 779 2.52 9.36 -7.54
N HIS A 780 2.28 8.13 -8.00
CA HIS A 780 3.24 7.45 -8.90
C HIS A 780 3.33 8.18 -10.24
N HIS A 781 2.22 8.78 -10.69
CA HIS A 781 2.14 9.51 -11.95
C HIS A 781 2.38 11.03 -11.79
N PHE A 782 3.01 11.46 -10.69
CA PHE A 782 3.18 12.89 -10.38
C PHE A 782 4.05 13.65 -11.39
N TRP A 783 4.81 12.94 -12.23
CA TRP A 783 5.56 13.55 -13.33
C TRP A 783 4.63 14.24 -14.37
N LEU A 784 3.39 13.76 -14.54
CA LEU A 784 2.38 14.41 -15.39
C LEU A 784 1.98 15.80 -14.88
N HIS A 785 2.20 16.06 -13.59
CA HIS A 785 1.99 17.36 -12.98
C HIS A 785 3.28 18.19 -13.07
N LYS A 786 4.35 17.74 -12.42
CA LYS A 786 5.57 18.54 -12.26
C LYS A 786 6.34 18.74 -13.58
N SER A 787 6.55 17.70 -14.38
CA SER A 787 7.33 17.83 -15.62
C SER A 787 6.60 18.66 -16.68
N PHE A 788 5.27 18.49 -16.81
CA PHE A 788 4.47 19.29 -17.74
C PHE A 788 4.38 20.76 -17.33
N SER A 789 4.21 21.06 -16.03
CA SER A 789 4.19 22.45 -15.57
C SER A 789 5.54 23.15 -15.76
N MET A 790 6.65 22.44 -15.50
CA MET A 790 8.00 22.94 -15.80
C MET A 790 8.21 23.17 -17.30
N PHE A 791 7.81 22.21 -18.14
CA PHE A 791 7.95 22.29 -19.59
C PHE A 791 7.14 23.45 -20.20
N VAL A 792 5.85 23.55 -19.86
CA VAL A 792 4.98 24.65 -20.32
C VAL A 792 5.45 25.99 -19.75
N GLY A 793 5.85 26.03 -18.47
CA GLY A 793 6.39 27.23 -17.84
C GLY A 793 7.62 27.77 -18.58
N ARG A 794 8.56 26.89 -18.95
CA ARG A 794 9.74 27.26 -19.75
C ARG A 794 9.38 27.81 -21.13
N LYS A 795 8.37 27.25 -21.79
CA LYS A 795 7.88 27.81 -23.07
C LYS A 795 7.33 29.22 -22.90
N ILE A 796 6.59 29.50 -21.81
CA ILE A 796 6.10 30.84 -21.50
C ILE A 796 7.28 31.80 -21.33
N ILE A 797 8.29 31.41 -20.55
CA ILE A 797 9.48 32.21 -20.29
C ILE A 797 10.25 32.50 -21.59
N CYS A 798 10.50 31.48 -22.42
CA CYS A 798 11.21 31.65 -23.69
C CYS A 798 10.46 32.60 -24.64
N LYS A 799 9.11 32.59 -24.64
CA LYS A 799 8.30 33.54 -25.42
C LYS A 799 8.37 34.97 -24.87
N ILE A 800 8.49 35.14 -23.55
CA ILE A 800 8.64 36.46 -22.91
C ILE A 800 10.01 37.05 -23.25
N TRP A 801 11.08 36.28 -23.07
CA TRP A 801 12.45 36.76 -23.28
C TRP A 801 12.84 36.89 -24.76
N LYS A 802 12.11 36.25 -25.67
CA LYS A 802 12.37 36.28 -27.13
C LYS A 802 13.85 36.01 -27.49
N CYS A 803 14.50 35.13 -26.73
CA CYS A 803 15.92 34.84 -26.84
C CYS A 803 16.15 33.33 -27.03
N SER A 804 16.93 32.95 -28.05
CA SER A 804 17.31 31.55 -28.29
C SER A 804 18.16 30.96 -27.16
N ASP A 805 18.98 31.78 -26.50
CA ASP A 805 19.89 31.34 -25.43
C ASP A 805 19.14 30.90 -24.17
N ALA A 806 17.92 31.40 -23.96
CA ALA A 806 17.06 31.00 -22.85
C ALA A 806 16.69 29.51 -22.88
N GLN A 807 16.40 28.97 -24.07
CA GLN A 807 16.05 27.58 -24.24
C GLN A 807 17.26 26.66 -23.99
N LEU A 808 18.43 27.03 -24.51
CA LEU A 808 19.67 26.31 -24.22
C LEU A 808 20.04 26.39 -22.74
N PHE A 809 19.81 27.53 -22.09
CA PHE A 809 20.04 27.74 -20.66
C PHE A 809 19.22 26.78 -19.80
N TYR A 810 17.90 26.71 -20.00
CA TYR A 810 17.08 25.76 -19.24
C TYR A 810 17.42 24.31 -19.52
N LYS A 811 17.78 23.97 -20.77
CA LYS A 811 18.24 22.62 -21.12
C LYS A 811 19.53 22.26 -20.37
N LYS A 812 20.48 23.20 -20.31
CA LYS A 812 21.72 23.04 -19.54
C LYS A 812 21.44 22.87 -18.05
N LEU A 813 20.55 23.67 -17.47
CA LEU A 813 20.13 23.55 -16.07
C LEU A 813 19.51 22.19 -15.77
N SER A 814 18.64 21.67 -16.64
CA SER A 814 18.08 20.32 -16.51
C SER A 814 19.17 19.25 -16.43
N HIS A 815 20.18 19.32 -17.30
CA HIS A 815 21.30 18.37 -17.28
C HIS A 815 22.18 18.51 -16.03
N ILE A 816 22.38 19.73 -15.53
CA ILE A 816 23.10 19.95 -14.26
C ILE A 816 22.37 19.27 -13.10
N GLU A 817 21.06 19.46 -12.98
CA GLU A 817 20.27 18.88 -11.90
C GLU A 817 20.20 17.35 -12.01
N LEU A 818 20.06 16.81 -13.23
CA LEU A 818 20.12 15.36 -13.45
C LEU A 818 21.48 14.78 -13.08
N ASN A 819 22.58 15.42 -13.47
CA ASN A 819 23.92 14.99 -13.07
C ASN A 819 24.08 15.02 -11.54
N ARG A 820 23.52 16.04 -10.86
CA ARG A 820 23.50 16.10 -9.39
C ARG A 820 22.70 14.96 -8.77
N MET A 821 21.57 14.57 -9.37
CA MET A 821 20.76 13.43 -8.90
C MET A 821 21.44 12.07 -9.10
N ILE A 822 22.31 11.94 -10.12
CA ILE A 822 23.17 10.75 -10.30
C ILE A 822 24.15 10.63 -9.12
N ASP A 823 24.75 11.74 -8.70
CA ASP A 823 25.75 11.78 -7.63
C ASP A 823 25.15 11.48 -6.22
N ILE A 824 23.83 11.58 -6.05
CA ILE A 824 23.12 11.22 -4.80
C ILE A 824 23.10 9.68 -4.64
N SER A 825 23.34 9.18 -3.41
CA SER A 825 23.61 7.76 -3.08
C SER A 825 22.73 6.70 -3.76
N SER A 826 23.26 5.48 -3.91
CA SER A 826 22.58 4.31 -4.49
C SER A 826 21.35 3.82 -3.73
N ALA A 827 21.17 4.22 -2.46
CA ALA A 827 20.06 3.76 -1.62
C ALA A 827 18.67 4.23 -2.09
N THR A 828 18.58 5.18 -3.02
CA THR A 828 17.31 5.71 -3.58
C THR A 828 17.10 5.36 -5.05
N ASN A 829 17.85 4.42 -5.62
CA ASN A 829 17.81 4.15 -7.06
C ASN A 829 16.41 3.75 -7.59
N SER A 830 15.60 3.04 -6.80
CA SER A 830 14.21 2.70 -7.18
C SER A 830 13.28 3.92 -7.28
N LEU A 831 13.67 5.07 -6.71
CA LEU A 831 12.92 6.33 -6.75
C LEU A 831 13.38 7.27 -7.88
N LYS A 832 14.44 6.91 -8.63
CA LYS A 832 15.05 7.73 -9.68
C LYS A 832 14.44 7.49 -11.07
N THR A 833 13.20 7.04 -11.13
CA THR A 833 12.42 6.81 -12.35
C THR A 833 11.30 7.86 -12.44
N LEU A 834 10.74 8.12 -13.63
CA LEU A 834 9.62 9.07 -13.76
C LEU A 834 8.32 8.54 -13.15
N ILE A 835 8.16 7.21 -13.09
CA ILE A 835 7.05 6.53 -12.42
C ILE A 835 7.63 5.65 -11.30
N PRO A 836 7.93 6.23 -10.12
CA PRO A 836 8.43 5.46 -8.98
C PRO A 836 7.32 4.64 -8.32
N ASP A 837 7.68 3.53 -7.68
CA ASP A 837 6.82 2.86 -6.72
C ASP A 837 6.95 3.55 -5.35
N LEU A 838 5.86 4.16 -4.88
CA LEU A 838 5.78 4.85 -3.60
C LEU A 838 4.93 4.08 -2.57
N THR A 839 4.61 2.81 -2.84
CA THR A 839 3.78 1.99 -1.95
C THR A 839 4.42 1.89 -0.56
N GLY A 840 3.64 2.22 0.49
CA GLY A 840 4.12 2.21 1.89
C GLY A 840 5.00 3.42 2.28
N LEU A 841 5.23 4.36 1.37
CA LEU A 841 6.00 5.58 1.61
C LEU A 841 5.09 6.81 1.71
N LEU A 842 5.56 7.87 2.38
CA LEU A 842 4.84 9.14 2.43
C LEU A 842 5.30 10.05 1.27
N PRO A 843 4.45 10.40 0.29
CA PRO A 843 4.87 11.05 -0.95
C PRO A 843 5.73 12.30 -0.73
N ILE A 844 5.36 13.16 0.22
CA ILE A 844 6.04 14.44 0.50
C ILE A 844 7.55 14.28 0.76
N ASN A 845 7.99 13.13 1.29
CA ASN A 845 9.39 12.88 1.61
C ASN A 845 10.20 12.42 0.39
N PHE A 846 9.55 11.82 -0.60
CA PHE A 846 10.22 11.08 -1.68
C PHE A 846 10.02 11.66 -3.07
N VAL A 847 8.91 12.36 -3.34
CA VAL A 847 8.66 12.97 -4.66
C VAL A 847 9.75 13.94 -5.10
N ARG A 848 10.49 14.56 -4.17
CA ARG A 848 11.63 15.43 -4.45
C ARG A 848 12.86 14.71 -5.03
N HIS A 849 12.90 13.38 -4.93
CA HIS A 849 13.98 12.54 -5.46
C HIS A 849 13.68 12.02 -6.87
N VAL A 850 12.46 12.26 -7.37
CA VAL A 850 12.04 11.91 -8.73
C VAL A 850 12.63 12.92 -9.72
N PRO A 851 13.23 12.47 -10.83
CA PRO A 851 13.89 13.35 -11.78
C PRO A 851 12.89 14.03 -12.74
N TYR A 852 12.08 14.99 -12.28
CA TYR A 852 11.11 15.70 -13.17
C TYR A 852 11.76 16.41 -14.36
N GLU A 853 13.03 16.81 -14.22
CA GLU A 853 13.84 17.34 -15.31
C GLU A 853 14.00 16.34 -16.46
N LEU A 854 14.08 15.03 -16.16
CA LEU A 854 14.07 13.98 -17.17
C LEU A 854 12.76 13.97 -17.96
N GLY A 855 11.65 14.28 -17.29
CA GLY A 855 10.34 14.40 -17.92
C GLY A 855 10.26 15.60 -18.85
N CYS A 856 10.89 16.73 -18.51
CA CYS A 856 11.00 17.87 -19.43
C CYS A 856 11.84 17.52 -20.66
N ILE A 857 13.00 16.86 -20.48
CA ILE A 857 13.84 16.40 -21.60
C ILE A 857 13.08 15.41 -22.47
N PHE A 858 12.29 14.53 -21.87
CA PHE A 858 11.46 13.59 -22.60
C PHE A 858 10.43 14.34 -23.47
N LEU A 859 9.74 15.34 -22.92
CA LEU A 859 8.79 16.16 -23.66
C LEU A 859 9.47 16.99 -24.76
N ASP A 860 10.67 17.54 -24.52
CA ASP A 860 11.48 18.21 -25.56
C ASP A 860 11.84 17.25 -26.70
N ASN A 861 12.20 16.01 -26.37
CA ASN A 861 12.52 14.98 -27.36
C ASN A 861 11.29 14.62 -28.20
N LEU A 862 10.12 14.47 -27.57
CA LEU A 862 8.86 14.26 -28.26
C LEU A 862 8.52 15.43 -29.19
N GLU A 863 8.64 16.67 -28.71
CA GLU A 863 8.40 17.85 -29.53
C GLU A 863 9.29 17.87 -30.78
N ASN A 864 10.59 17.63 -30.63
CA ASN A 864 11.53 17.65 -31.75
C ASN A 864 11.21 16.56 -32.79
N ASN A 865 10.79 15.37 -32.36
CA ASN A 865 10.51 14.26 -33.26
C ASN A 865 9.10 14.29 -33.86
N LEU A 866 8.14 14.98 -33.23
CA LEU A 866 6.71 14.97 -33.61
C LEU A 866 6.26 16.23 -34.35
N GLY A 867 7.17 16.87 -35.10
CA GLY A 867 6.86 18.02 -35.96
C GLY A 867 7.16 19.39 -35.34
N GLY A 868 7.94 19.44 -34.27
CA GLY A 868 8.43 20.68 -33.66
C GLY A 868 7.40 21.44 -32.81
N SER A 869 7.80 22.63 -32.34
CA SER A 869 7.05 23.40 -31.34
C SER A 869 5.60 23.69 -31.74
N LEU A 870 5.32 23.99 -33.01
CA LEU A 870 3.96 24.33 -33.44
C LEU A 870 3.01 23.12 -33.34
N ALA A 871 3.43 21.95 -33.85
CA ALA A 871 2.62 20.74 -33.80
C ALA A 871 2.42 20.25 -32.36
N PHE A 872 3.48 20.31 -31.54
CA PHE A 872 3.41 19.87 -30.16
C PHE A 872 2.58 20.83 -29.28
N GLU A 873 2.61 22.14 -29.53
CA GLU A 873 1.73 23.10 -28.84
C GLU A 873 0.23 22.83 -29.12
N GLU A 874 -0.13 22.48 -30.36
CA GLU A 874 -1.51 22.08 -30.69
C GLU A 874 -1.92 20.77 -30.01
N PHE A 875 -0.99 19.80 -29.94
CA PHE A 875 -1.20 18.59 -29.13
C PHE A 875 -1.45 18.92 -27.65
N LEU A 876 -0.65 19.79 -27.03
CA LEU A 876 -0.83 20.15 -25.61
C LEU A 876 -2.19 20.79 -25.36
N LYS A 877 -2.62 21.71 -26.24
CA LYS A 877 -3.97 22.30 -26.15
C LYS A 877 -5.04 21.22 -26.22
N SER A 878 -4.91 20.30 -27.19
CA SER A 878 -5.83 19.17 -27.35
C SER A 878 -5.85 18.23 -26.13
N TYR A 879 -4.68 17.90 -25.59
CA TYR A 879 -4.49 17.08 -24.39
C TYR A 879 -5.18 17.69 -23.16
N PHE A 880 -4.89 18.96 -22.86
CA PHE A 880 -5.50 19.65 -21.72
C PHE A 880 -7.01 19.82 -21.88
N PHE A 881 -7.49 19.98 -23.11
CA PHE A 881 -8.92 20.03 -23.41
C PHE A 881 -9.60 18.68 -23.20
N ASN A 882 -9.06 17.58 -23.74
CA ASN A 882 -9.66 16.25 -23.66
C ASN A 882 -9.74 15.70 -22.22
N PHE A 883 -8.71 15.99 -21.43
CA PHE A 883 -8.61 15.54 -20.04
C PHE A 883 -9.03 16.59 -19.01
N ALA A 884 -9.64 17.69 -19.46
CA ALA A 884 -10.10 18.75 -18.57
C ALA A 884 -10.99 18.18 -17.44
N TYR A 885 -10.64 18.54 -16.20
CA TYR A 885 -11.30 18.09 -14.96
C TYR A 885 -11.23 16.59 -14.67
N LYS A 886 -10.36 15.84 -15.36
CA LYS A 886 -10.11 14.41 -15.11
C LYS A 886 -8.81 14.19 -14.35
N SER A 887 -8.70 13.00 -13.76
CA SER A 887 -7.47 12.49 -13.17
C SER A 887 -7.01 11.28 -13.95
N ILE A 888 -5.76 11.28 -14.42
CA ILE A 888 -5.26 10.33 -15.42
C ILE A 888 -3.97 9.63 -14.97
N LYS A 889 -3.76 8.42 -15.48
CA LYS A 889 -2.50 7.68 -15.40
C LYS A 889 -1.62 8.02 -16.59
N THR A 890 -0.35 7.61 -16.50
CA THR A 890 0.57 7.75 -17.62
C THR A 890 0.12 6.98 -18.86
N ASP A 891 -0.52 5.82 -18.69
CA ASP A 891 -1.03 5.04 -19.83
C ASP A 891 -2.14 5.76 -20.59
N ASP A 892 -3.05 6.46 -19.90
CA ASP A 892 -4.09 7.27 -20.54
C ASP A 892 -3.47 8.38 -21.42
N TRP A 893 -2.39 9.00 -20.93
CA TRP A 893 -1.66 10.01 -21.70
C TRP A 893 -0.91 9.40 -22.90
N LYS A 894 -0.26 8.23 -22.72
CA LYS A 894 0.42 7.51 -23.80
C LYS A 894 -0.55 7.13 -24.92
N GLU A 895 -1.71 6.58 -24.56
CA GLU A 895 -2.76 6.22 -25.50
C GLU A 895 -3.25 7.45 -26.26
N TYR A 896 -3.47 8.57 -25.57
CA TYR A 896 -3.88 9.81 -26.22
C TYR A 896 -2.82 10.36 -27.17
N LEU A 897 -1.54 10.34 -26.78
CA LEU A 897 -0.43 10.74 -27.65
C LEU A 897 -0.36 9.84 -28.91
N ASN A 898 -0.50 8.52 -28.72
CA ASN A 898 -0.54 7.52 -29.80
C ASN A 898 -1.67 7.75 -30.79
N ASN A 899 -2.86 8.11 -30.30
CA ASN A 899 -4.01 8.40 -31.14
C ASN A 899 -3.88 9.74 -31.87
N TYR A 900 -3.21 10.72 -31.27
CA TYR A 900 -3.02 12.05 -31.87
C TYR A 900 -1.92 12.05 -32.96
N PHE A 901 -0.79 11.37 -32.72
CA PHE A 901 0.32 11.30 -33.67
C PHE A 901 0.48 9.89 -34.26
N ALA A 902 0.33 9.74 -35.57
CA ALA A 902 0.29 8.43 -36.24
C ALA A 902 1.63 7.66 -36.36
N LYS A 903 2.72 8.05 -35.67
CA LYS A 903 4.06 7.42 -35.78
C LYS A 903 4.86 7.53 -34.49
N LEU A 904 4.63 6.63 -33.52
CA LEU A 904 5.33 6.65 -32.22
C LEU A 904 6.09 5.35 -31.90
N GLN A 905 6.22 4.42 -32.87
CA GLN A 905 6.85 3.11 -32.69
C GLN A 905 8.35 3.15 -32.34
N TYR A 906 9.03 4.29 -32.50
CA TYR A 906 10.46 4.44 -32.20
C TYR A 906 10.76 4.86 -30.75
N ILE A 907 9.73 5.17 -29.95
CA ILE A 907 9.92 5.62 -28.56
C ILE A 907 10.07 4.41 -27.64
N ASP A 908 11.23 4.31 -27.00
CA ASP A 908 11.46 3.36 -25.91
C ASP A 908 10.82 3.89 -24.61
N TRP A 909 9.57 3.54 -24.39
CA TRP A 909 8.80 3.99 -23.23
C TRP A 909 9.40 3.54 -21.89
N ASP A 910 9.96 2.32 -21.85
CA ASP A 910 10.49 1.75 -20.61
C ASP A 910 11.78 2.44 -20.20
N LEU A 911 12.61 2.80 -21.17
CA LEU A 911 13.80 3.63 -20.97
C LEU A 911 13.46 4.95 -20.28
N TRP A 912 12.43 5.68 -20.74
CA TRP A 912 12.08 6.99 -20.20
C TRP A 912 11.32 6.91 -18.88
N LEU A 913 10.39 5.97 -18.73
CA LEU A 913 9.43 5.97 -17.63
C LEU A 913 9.88 5.14 -16.43
N TYR A 914 10.54 3.99 -16.66
CA TYR A 914 10.81 2.98 -15.64
C TYR A 914 12.29 2.71 -15.37
N ASN A 915 13.17 3.10 -16.28
CA ASN A 915 14.61 2.95 -16.09
C ASN A 915 15.26 4.25 -15.59
N ILE A 916 16.53 4.16 -15.20
CA ILE A 916 17.41 5.30 -14.98
C ILE A 916 18.26 5.43 -16.25
N PRO A 917 17.77 6.06 -17.33
CA PRO A 917 18.42 5.97 -18.63
C PRO A 917 19.61 6.94 -18.77
N TYR A 918 19.92 7.71 -17.72
CA TYR A 918 20.72 8.90 -17.90
C TYR A 918 22.21 8.64 -17.68
N LYS A 919 22.96 8.44 -18.78
CA LYS A 919 24.42 8.59 -18.77
C LYS A 919 24.75 10.07 -18.51
N ARG A 920 25.72 10.31 -17.62
CA ARG A 920 26.24 11.65 -17.32
C ARG A 920 26.50 12.38 -18.63
N THR A 921 25.78 13.47 -18.86
CA THR A 921 25.95 14.26 -20.07
C THR A 921 27.06 15.26 -19.84
N ASP A 922 27.93 15.41 -20.83
CA ASP A 922 28.92 16.48 -20.82
C ASP A 922 28.20 17.82 -21.01
N ILE A 923 28.08 18.56 -19.92
CA ILE A 923 27.42 19.87 -19.86
C ILE A 923 28.18 20.89 -20.71
N ASN A 924 29.46 20.64 -21.02
CA ASN A 924 30.30 21.53 -21.83
C ASN A 924 29.86 21.58 -23.31
N ASN A 925 29.07 20.61 -23.78
CA ASN A 925 28.51 20.62 -25.13
C ASN A 925 27.44 21.69 -25.34
N TYR A 926 26.95 22.33 -24.26
CA TYR A 926 26.00 23.43 -24.31
C TYR A 926 26.75 24.76 -24.12
N GLU A 927 27.23 25.31 -25.23
CA GLU A 927 27.76 26.67 -25.28
C GLU A 927 26.60 27.67 -25.27
N ILE A 928 26.50 28.44 -24.19
CA ILE A 928 25.52 29.52 -24.05
C ILE A 928 26.29 30.83 -24.15
N THR A 929 25.91 31.68 -25.09
CA THR A 929 26.59 32.97 -25.33
C THR A 929 26.69 33.78 -24.04
N TRP A 930 25.60 33.89 -23.28
CA TRP A 930 25.54 34.57 -21.99
C TRP A 930 26.58 34.07 -20.98
N GLU A 931 26.72 32.74 -20.83
CA GLU A 931 27.70 32.19 -19.89
C GLU A 931 29.15 32.40 -20.35
N ILE A 932 29.41 32.32 -21.65
CA ILE A 932 30.74 32.57 -22.23
C ILE A 932 31.12 34.04 -21.98
N GLU A 933 30.21 34.97 -22.27
CA GLU A 933 30.43 36.39 -22.04
C GLU A 933 30.63 36.71 -20.55
N CYS A 934 29.80 36.17 -19.67
CA CYS A 934 29.95 36.31 -18.22
C CYS A 934 31.26 35.68 -17.71
N SER A 935 31.69 34.55 -18.26
CA SER A 935 32.95 33.88 -17.90
C SER A 935 34.17 34.70 -18.33
N ILE A 936 34.16 35.22 -19.57
CA ILE A 936 35.21 36.12 -20.07
C ILE A 936 35.30 37.35 -19.17
N LEU A 937 34.15 37.96 -18.84
CA LEU A 937 34.10 39.11 -17.96
C LEU A 937 34.62 38.79 -16.56
N ALA A 938 34.19 37.69 -15.95
CA ALA A 938 34.61 37.27 -14.61
C ALA A 938 36.13 37.02 -14.54
N LYS A 939 36.69 36.35 -15.56
CA LYS A 939 38.14 36.14 -15.68
C LYS A 939 38.89 37.46 -15.88
N ALA A 940 38.33 38.40 -16.64
CA ALA A 940 38.93 39.71 -16.84
C ALA A 940 38.98 40.51 -15.53
N TRP A 941 37.90 40.52 -14.73
CA TRP A 941 37.88 41.13 -13.39
C TRP A 941 38.88 40.50 -12.43
N ALA A 942 39.02 39.17 -12.46
CA ALA A 942 39.98 38.44 -11.65
C ALA A 942 41.43 38.81 -12.00
N ARG A 943 41.76 38.86 -13.30
CA ARG A 943 43.12 39.10 -13.81
C ARG A 943 43.55 40.56 -13.82
N TRP A 944 42.60 41.50 -13.78
CA TRP A 944 42.91 42.92 -13.81
C TRP A 944 43.76 43.35 -12.60
N ASP A 945 44.75 44.20 -12.85
CA ASP A 945 45.59 44.81 -11.81
C ASP A 945 44.96 46.15 -11.37
N ASP A 946 44.51 46.19 -10.12
CA ASP A 946 43.82 47.34 -9.53
C ASP A 946 44.75 48.51 -9.19
N ASN A 947 46.06 48.39 -9.47
CA ASN A 947 47.02 49.48 -9.36
C ASN A 947 47.19 50.29 -10.65
N ASN A 948 46.62 49.85 -11.79
CA ASN A 948 46.82 50.49 -13.08
C ASN A 948 45.48 50.73 -13.83
N PHE A 949 44.88 51.90 -13.61
CA PHE A 949 43.55 52.27 -14.10
C PHE A 949 43.49 52.61 -15.61
N ASP A 950 44.63 52.92 -16.23
CA ASP A 950 44.69 53.51 -17.59
C ASP A 950 44.74 52.49 -18.74
N GLN A 951 44.49 51.20 -18.48
CA GLN A 951 44.48 50.21 -19.57
C GLN A 951 43.26 50.40 -20.50
N PRO A 952 43.45 50.71 -21.81
CA PRO A 952 42.36 50.84 -22.78
C PRO A 952 41.51 49.57 -22.92
N PHE A 953 42.12 48.41 -22.63
CA PHE A 953 41.47 47.11 -22.63
C PHE A 953 40.41 46.98 -21.53
N PHE A 954 40.69 47.49 -20.32
CA PHE A 954 39.76 47.42 -19.18
C PHE A 954 38.59 48.40 -19.34
N LEU A 955 38.85 49.61 -19.84
CA LEU A 955 37.79 50.54 -20.24
C LEU A 955 36.87 49.91 -21.31
N ARG A 956 37.44 49.21 -22.29
CA ARG A 956 36.65 48.50 -23.31
C ARG A 956 35.77 47.40 -22.73
N ILE A 957 36.23 46.69 -21.68
CA ILE A 957 35.44 45.69 -20.95
C ILE A 957 34.31 46.36 -20.13
N LEU A 958 34.61 47.47 -19.45
CA LEU A 958 33.64 48.27 -18.69
C LEU A 958 32.50 48.82 -19.56
N TYR A 959 32.78 49.16 -20.82
CA TYR A 959 31.77 49.66 -21.77
C TYR A 959 31.13 48.57 -22.63
N LYS A 960 31.63 47.32 -22.63
CA LYS A 960 31.13 46.27 -23.55
C LYS A 960 29.75 45.74 -23.19
N LYS A 961 29.34 45.81 -21.92
CA LYS A 961 28.02 45.32 -21.47
C LYS A 961 27.63 45.98 -20.14
N LYS A 962 27.07 47.20 -20.19
CA LYS A 962 26.48 47.86 -19.02
C LYS A 962 25.07 47.34 -18.71
N ASP A 963 24.40 46.79 -19.72
CA ASP A 963 23.00 46.36 -19.64
C ASP A 963 22.94 44.82 -19.53
N PHE A 964 23.29 44.31 -18.35
CA PHE A 964 23.07 42.91 -18.03
C PHE A 964 21.57 42.64 -17.83
N THR A 965 21.07 41.50 -18.31
CA THR A 965 19.81 40.95 -17.80
C THR A 965 20.02 40.40 -16.39
N ASP A 966 18.95 40.27 -15.60
CA ASP A 966 19.08 39.77 -14.21
C ASP A 966 19.68 38.36 -14.17
N ILE A 967 19.39 37.52 -15.17
CA ILE A 967 19.97 36.17 -15.32
C ILE A 967 21.48 36.25 -15.53
N GLU A 968 21.93 37.16 -16.42
CA GLU A 968 23.34 37.33 -16.68
C GLU A 968 24.08 37.86 -15.44
N GLU A 969 23.46 38.75 -14.65
CA GLU A 969 24.01 39.20 -13.35
C GLU A 969 24.10 38.02 -12.36
N ILE A 970 23.06 37.19 -12.27
CA ILE A 970 23.04 35.99 -11.42
C ILE A 970 24.15 35.00 -11.83
N ILE A 971 24.31 34.74 -13.13
CA ILE A 971 25.37 33.88 -13.68
C ILE A 971 26.74 34.47 -13.36
N PHE A 972 26.92 35.77 -13.64
CA PHE A 972 28.18 36.47 -13.42
C PHE A 972 28.60 36.44 -11.94
N LEU A 973 27.71 36.80 -11.01
CA LEU A 973 27.95 36.73 -9.58
C LEU A 973 28.23 35.29 -9.12
N SER A 974 27.47 34.31 -9.60
CA SER A 974 27.70 32.91 -9.29
C SER A 974 29.08 32.41 -9.73
N LEU A 975 29.56 32.84 -10.90
CA LEU A 975 30.91 32.53 -11.39
C LEU A 975 31.99 33.19 -10.53
N LEU A 976 31.80 34.45 -10.14
CA LEU A 976 32.72 35.15 -9.24
C LEU A 976 32.85 34.41 -7.89
N ILE A 977 31.71 34.06 -7.27
CA ILE A 977 31.68 33.36 -5.97
C ILE A 977 32.36 31.99 -6.06
N ARG A 978 32.05 31.21 -7.10
CA ARG A 978 32.50 29.81 -7.19
C ARG A 978 33.94 29.66 -7.65
N GLN A 979 34.41 30.52 -8.54
CA GLN A 979 35.68 30.30 -9.26
C GLN A 979 36.71 31.42 -9.08
N MET A 980 36.28 32.67 -8.87
CA MET A 980 37.19 33.82 -8.99
C MET A 980 37.40 34.60 -7.69
N TYR A 981 36.65 34.32 -6.62
CA TYR A 981 36.62 35.12 -5.39
C TYR A 981 38.01 35.36 -4.77
N LYS A 982 38.94 34.39 -4.87
CA LYS A 982 40.30 34.49 -4.34
C LYS A 982 41.17 35.56 -5.02
N TYR A 983 40.79 36.01 -6.22
CA TYR A 983 41.52 37.02 -7.01
C TYR A 983 40.89 38.41 -6.93
N LEU A 984 39.82 38.54 -6.13
CA LEU A 984 39.13 39.80 -5.88
C LEU A 984 39.61 40.40 -4.55
N ASN A 985 39.59 41.72 -4.48
CA ASN A 985 39.88 42.47 -3.26
C ASN A 985 38.83 43.57 -3.07
N VAL A 986 38.84 44.23 -1.92
CA VAL A 986 37.85 45.26 -1.57
C VAL A 986 37.82 46.43 -2.57
N LYS A 987 38.96 46.80 -3.19
CA LYS A 987 39.00 47.85 -4.22
C LYS A 987 38.25 47.45 -5.49
N LYS A 988 38.50 46.24 -5.99
CA LYS A 988 37.80 45.66 -7.15
C LYS A 988 36.30 45.53 -6.87
N MET A 989 35.94 45.07 -5.68
CA MET A 989 34.55 44.93 -5.24
C MET A 989 33.83 46.29 -5.19
N ASN A 990 34.46 47.33 -4.65
CA ASN A 990 33.90 48.70 -4.69
C ASN A 990 33.64 49.21 -6.11
N LEU A 991 34.52 48.88 -7.06
CA LEU A 991 34.33 49.27 -8.46
C LEU A 991 33.16 48.50 -9.10
N LEU A 992 33.08 47.18 -8.87
CA LEU A 992 31.94 46.35 -9.31
C LEU A 992 30.60 46.91 -8.80
N LEU A 993 30.55 47.30 -7.53
CA LEU A 993 29.37 47.89 -6.92
C LEU A 993 28.99 49.22 -7.59
N LYS A 994 29.95 50.09 -7.88
CA LYS A 994 29.69 51.37 -8.57
C LYS A 994 29.11 51.19 -9.98
N ILE A 995 29.53 50.15 -10.69
CA ILE A 995 29.14 49.90 -12.09
C ILE A 995 27.76 49.25 -12.16
N HIS A 996 27.56 48.14 -11.46
CA HIS A 996 26.36 47.32 -11.60
C HIS A 996 25.28 47.62 -10.55
N ARG A 997 25.64 48.34 -9.47
CA ARG A 997 24.71 48.75 -8.39
C ARG A 997 23.93 47.57 -7.80
N PHE A 998 24.59 46.43 -7.60
CA PHE A 998 23.98 45.18 -7.13
C PHE A 998 23.14 45.29 -5.84
N GLU A 999 23.41 46.29 -4.99
CA GLU A 999 22.65 46.52 -3.75
C GLU A 999 21.25 47.09 -3.97
N ASN A 1000 21.00 47.72 -5.12
CA ASN A 1000 19.71 48.30 -5.49
C ASN A 1000 18.90 47.40 -6.44
N LYS A 1001 19.38 46.16 -6.66
CA LYS A 1001 18.77 45.17 -7.54
C LYS A 1001 17.86 44.23 -6.73
N SER A 1002 17.37 43.18 -7.38
CA SER A 1002 16.51 42.18 -6.75
C SER A 1002 17.15 41.55 -5.51
N TYR A 1003 16.30 40.99 -4.64
CA TYR A 1003 16.79 40.32 -3.44
C TYR A 1003 17.70 39.13 -3.74
N GLN A 1004 17.51 38.44 -4.87
CA GLN A 1004 18.37 37.34 -5.30
C GLN A 1004 19.78 37.84 -5.70
N ILE A 1005 19.85 38.90 -6.51
CA ILE A 1005 21.13 39.51 -6.91
C ILE A 1005 21.84 40.07 -5.68
N ARG A 1006 21.12 40.78 -4.81
CA ARG A 1006 21.65 41.32 -3.55
C ARG A 1006 22.17 40.21 -2.64
N TYR A 1007 21.48 39.08 -2.53
CA TYR A 1007 21.94 37.92 -1.77
C TYR A 1007 23.27 37.37 -2.30
N LEU A 1008 23.38 37.15 -3.61
CA LEU A 1008 24.61 36.66 -4.24
C LEU A 1008 25.76 37.67 -4.08
N TRP A 1009 25.47 38.96 -4.20
CA TRP A 1009 26.44 40.03 -3.93
C TRP A 1009 26.96 39.97 -2.49
N LEU A 1010 26.07 39.86 -1.50
CA LEU A 1010 26.45 39.75 -0.10
C LEU A 1010 27.28 38.49 0.18
N LEU A 1011 26.92 37.35 -0.42
CA LEU A 1011 27.75 36.13 -0.35
C LEU A 1011 29.15 36.33 -0.92
N LEU A 1012 29.28 37.03 -2.05
CA LEU A 1012 30.58 37.34 -2.64
C LEU A 1012 31.41 38.25 -1.74
N CYS A 1013 30.80 39.29 -1.16
CA CYS A 1013 31.45 40.19 -0.21
C CYS A 1013 32.00 39.43 1.01
N ILE A 1014 31.24 38.47 1.55
CA ILE A 1014 31.70 37.60 2.64
C ILE A 1014 32.84 36.69 2.13
N LYS A 1015 32.73 36.08 0.95
CA LYS A 1015 33.83 35.23 0.46
C LYS A 1015 35.15 35.99 0.21
N VAL A 1016 35.10 37.29 -0.03
CA VAL A 1016 36.27 38.17 -0.23
C VAL A 1016 36.77 38.81 1.08
N HIS A 1017 36.20 38.47 2.23
CA HIS A 1017 36.56 39.05 3.53
C HIS A 1017 36.28 40.57 3.66
N TRP A 1018 35.19 41.07 3.08
CA TRP A 1018 34.80 42.48 3.21
C TRP A 1018 34.00 42.72 4.52
N HIS A 1019 34.71 43.07 5.60
CA HIS A 1019 34.15 43.25 6.95
C HIS A 1019 32.94 44.20 7.04
N GLU A 1020 32.97 45.33 6.32
CA GLU A 1020 31.90 46.35 6.36
C GLU A 1020 30.54 45.80 5.90
N LYS A 1021 30.52 44.72 5.11
CA LYS A 1021 29.30 44.10 4.56
C LYS A 1021 28.70 42.99 5.42
N ILE A 1022 29.30 42.67 6.57
CA ILE A 1022 28.76 41.66 7.47
C ILE A 1022 27.41 42.09 8.05
N LEU A 1023 27.28 43.34 8.51
CA LEU A 1023 26.02 43.82 9.07
C LEU A 1023 24.90 43.78 8.02
N ASP A 1024 25.18 44.23 6.80
CA ASP A 1024 24.25 44.15 5.67
C ASP A 1024 23.78 42.71 5.40
N ALA A 1025 24.69 41.73 5.49
CA ALA A 1025 24.37 40.32 5.31
C ALA A 1025 23.54 39.73 6.47
N LEU A 1026 23.86 40.10 7.71
CA LEU A 1026 23.09 39.69 8.87
C LEU A 1026 21.68 40.29 8.85
N ASP A 1027 21.55 41.57 8.47
CA ASP A 1027 20.28 42.25 8.31
C ASP A 1027 19.42 41.56 7.24
N PHE A 1028 20.01 41.20 6.11
CA PHE A 1028 19.33 40.42 5.06
C PHE A 1028 18.79 39.08 5.60
N VAL A 1029 19.61 38.34 6.36
CA VAL A 1029 19.17 37.07 6.96
C VAL A 1029 18.04 37.29 7.98
N THR A 1030 18.10 38.35 8.78
CA THR A 1030 17.03 38.64 9.76
C THR A 1030 15.75 39.14 9.11
N GLN A 1031 15.83 39.79 7.95
CA GLN A 1031 14.66 40.24 7.20
C GLN A 1031 13.87 39.06 6.65
N PHE A 1032 14.55 38.08 6.03
CA PHE A 1032 13.88 36.95 5.37
C PHE A 1032 13.77 35.69 6.22
N CYS A 1033 14.61 35.49 7.24
CA CYS A 1033 14.50 34.37 8.19
C CYS A 1033 14.36 32.97 7.55
N SER A 1034 14.87 32.79 6.33
CA SER A 1034 14.75 31.57 5.52
C SER A 1034 16.04 30.76 5.53
N LEU A 1035 15.91 29.44 5.63
CA LEU A 1035 17.05 28.52 5.69
C LEU A 1035 17.96 28.63 4.46
N HIS A 1036 17.38 28.74 3.26
CA HIS A 1036 18.13 28.76 2.00
C HIS A 1036 19.20 29.86 1.99
N TYR A 1037 18.85 31.06 2.46
CA TYR A 1037 19.75 32.22 2.47
C TYR A 1037 20.64 32.22 3.71
N ALA A 1038 20.03 31.97 4.89
CA ALA A 1038 20.73 31.98 6.16
C ALA A 1038 21.88 30.97 6.21
N TRP A 1039 21.68 29.77 5.64
CA TRP A 1039 22.64 28.68 5.70
C TRP A 1039 24.01 29.05 5.12
N ASN A 1040 24.04 29.53 3.87
CA ASN A 1040 25.32 29.85 3.21
C ASN A 1040 25.98 31.08 3.83
N ILE A 1041 25.21 32.11 4.17
CA ILE A 1041 25.75 33.32 4.83
C ILE A 1041 26.37 32.95 6.18
N PHE A 1042 25.67 32.16 7.00
CA PHE A 1042 26.17 31.76 8.30
C PHE A 1042 27.40 30.87 8.17
N ASN A 1043 27.39 29.87 7.27
CA ASN A 1043 28.55 29.01 7.04
C ASN A 1043 29.80 29.79 6.63
N TYR A 1044 29.68 30.78 5.75
CA TYR A 1044 30.83 31.57 5.33
C TYR A 1044 31.31 32.56 6.39
N ILE A 1045 30.42 33.16 7.19
CA ILE A 1045 30.83 34.00 8.32
C ILE A 1045 31.44 33.15 9.45
N LEU A 1046 31.01 31.91 9.64
CA LEU A 1046 31.63 30.98 10.59
C LEU A 1046 33.06 30.59 10.21
N GLU A 1047 33.51 30.83 8.97
CA GLU A 1047 34.94 30.73 8.64
C GLU A 1047 35.78 31.83 9.34
N TRP A 1048 35.13 32.85 9.95
CA TRP A 1048 35.78 34.01 10.58
C TRP A 1048 35.57 33.98 12.11
N PRO A 1049 36.59 33.58 12.90
CA PRO A 1049 36.44 33.34 14.34
C PRO A 1049 35.87 34.51 15.14
N GLU A 1050 36.21 35.75 14.78
CA GLU A 1050 35.82 36.96 15.49
C GLU A 1050 34.31 37.27 15.42
N TYR A 1051 33.57 36.66 14.47
CA TYR A 1051 32.13 36.87 14.31
C TYR A 1051 31.26 35.74 14.90
N HIS A 1052 31.87 34.67 15.43
CA HIS A 1052 31.14 33.53 15.99
C HIS A 1052 30.16 33.92 17.10
N LEU A 1053 30.63 34.71 18.07
CA LEU A 1053 29.80 35.17 19.19
C LEU A 1053 28.66 36.09 18.71
N ILE A 1054 28.94 36.90 17.70
CA ILE A 1054 27.96 37.83 17.09
C ILE A 1054 26.86 37.03 16.39
N LEU A 1055 27.22 36.00 15.62
CA LEU A 1055 26.26 35.09 14.98
C LEU A 1055 25.39 34.35 16.00
N GLN A 1056 25.98 33.80 17.06
CA GLN A 1056 25.23 33.11 18.12
C GLN A 1056 24.25 34.05 18.83
N ARG A 1057 24.66 35.28 19.15
CA ARG A 1057 23.79 36.31 19.73
C ARG A 1057 22.68 36.71 18.77
N MET A 1058 22.99 36.98 17.51
CA MET A 1058 22.03 37.36 16.47
C MET A 1058 20.98 36.27 16.28
N PHE A 1059 21.41 35.02 16.16
CA PHE A 1059 20.50 33.87 16.07
C PHE A 1059 19.63 33.75 17.31
N THR A 1060 20.20 33.91 18.51
CA THR A 1060 19.44 33.81 19.77
C THR A 1060 18.35 34.88 19.87
N ILE A 1061 18.61 36.10 19.39
CA ILE A 1061 17.64 37.21 19.37
C ILE A 1061 16.55 36.97 18.32
N ASN A 1062 16.92 36.49 17.13
CA ASN A 1062 16.02 36.40 15.98
C ASN A 1062 15.38 35.02 15.78
N LYS A 1063 15.76 33.98 16.54
CA LYS A 1063 15.21 32.63 16.39
C LYS A 1063 13.68 32.61 16.43
N LYS A 1064 13.05 33.47 17.23
CA LYS A 1064 11.58 33.57 17.32
C LYS A 1064 10.89 33.99 16.02
N LYS A 1065 11.62 34.61 15.09
CA LYS A 1065 11.12 35.02 13.76
C LYS A 1065 11.23 33.91 12.71
N MET A 1066 11.96 32.84 13.00
CA MET A 1066 12.22 31.74 12.07
C MET A 1066 11.23 30.59 12.26
N LEU A 1067 10.97 29.85 11.18
CA LEU A 1067 10.23 28.59 11.25
C LEU A 1067 11.01 27.56 12.10
N THR A 1068 10.29 26.64 12.76
CA THR A 1068 10.88 25.61 13.62
C THR A 1068 11.94 24.78 12.90
N TYR A 1069 11.68 24.37 11.65
CA TYR A 1069 12.66 23.65 10.84
C TYR A 1069 13.94 24.46 10.60
N THR A 1070 13.81 25.73 10.19
CA THR A 1070 14.95 26.65 9.99
C THR A 1070 15.78 26.82 11.26
N ARG A 1071 15.11 27.01 12.41
CA ARG A 1071 15.77 27.13 13.71
C ARG A 1071 16.64 25.92 14.01
N ASN A 1072 16.07 24.72 13.86
CA ASN A 1072 16.75 23.48 14.21
C ASN A 1072 18.00 23.25 13.33
N GLN A 1073 17.90 23.52 12.03
CA GLN A 1073 19.02 23.39 11.09
C GLN A 1073 20.13 24.40 11.39
N LEU A 1074 19.82 25.67 11.59
CA LEU A 1074 20.84 26.68 11.91
C LEU A 1074 21.47 26.45 13.30
N MET A 1075 20.69 25.97 14.27
CA MET A 1075 21.21 25.60 15.59
C MET A 1075 22.26 24.49 15.51
N SER A 1076 22.08 23.54 14.58
CA SER A 1076 23.02 22.44 14.39
C SER A 1076 24.41 22.91 13.94
N ILE A 1077 24.49 23.97 13.14
CA ILE A 1077 25.77 24.53 12.68
C ILE A 1077 26.38 25.47 13.74
N LEU A 1078 25.56 26.36 14.32
CA LEU A 1078 26.07 27.41 15.21
C LEU A 1078 26.56 26.90 16.57
N PHE A 1079 26.07 25.73 17.00
CA PHE A 1079 26.33 25.15 18.30
C PHE A 1079 26.87 23.71 18.23
N SER A 1080 27.22 23.19 17.05
CA SER A 1080 28.02 21.97 16.98
C SER A 1080 29.37 22.24 17.63
N LYS A 1081 29.74 21.44 18.64
CA LYS A 1081 31.09 21.46 19.22
C LYS A 1081 32.10 21.15 18.11
N HIS A 1082 32.82 22.17 17.65
CA HIS A 1082 34.14 21.99 17.06
C HIS A 1082 35.17 21.92 18.18
#